data_AF-A0A8H7EG89-F1
#
_entry.id   AF-A0A8H7EG89-F1
#
_cell.length_a   1.000
_cell.length_b   1.000
_cell.length_c   1.000
_cell.angle_alpha   90.00
_cell.angle_beta   90.00
_cell.angle_gamma   90.00
#
_symmetry.space_group_name_H-M   'P 1'
#
loop_
_entity.id
_entity.type
_entity.pdbx_description
1 polymer ?
#
loop_
_entity_poly.entity_id
_entity_poly.type
_entity_poly.pdbx_seq_one_letter_code
_entity_poly.pdbx_strand_id
1 'polypeptide(L)'
;MAQIRGTAGYHLGNQSPFGNSGRNDDSRNDPSPLDQLRAQTSKLEDMLDTVADPIKPYLPGIGRFLIVVTFLEDALRIVTQWTDQLTYLHDYRHIWNGVTHLFLITNIILMLVCSFGVIFRKYSEFSVAGLMAVVVLQGIGYGLVFDLNFFLRNLSVMGGLLMVLSDSWVRKKFAPAGLPQLDEKDKKMYFQLAGRVLLIFLFVGFVFRGDWGFWRIIASLLGLVACIMVVVGFKAKFSAIMLVLILSVFNLYVNNWWTLHPHHPHKDFAKYDFFQILSIVGGLLLLVNMGPGQFSVDEKKKHTETMAPNKIIIDTDPGVDDILAMLLAFSAKSEELDILMLSLTFGNVEVKNCLRNVVTLFHYIEKERAWRKEIGRPEGFETLNARKPIVAVGAEEPLAEHMMVADFFHGVDGLGGIHHSHPHLSPEETWKSLFTPQPKNLAPEEAAALQKVKEKHSLFTPSLKPAHEVMLDLLRENEPGTITIVAVGPLTNLAIAAAKEPETFLRVKEVVVMGGAIDAPGNRSPPPLHLIYSASTLSISVPPFGLIKQPNTPLRYSLNKRNQMTPGAEFNTYADSIASARVFALTSQNPHLTMPPVISNGKKEQLPPYPEKLSKRLTIKLFPLDTTELHVLPKAMYEDYINLKPIKGSPMAEWTSLFLDATFKKNASLNPQQDPTKAGLQLHDPLTIWYALCPNNSAWKFKEEDVRVETSGQWTRGCTIVDRRGRPITEGQGDLSEEVVGDAGGWRDSRRGNRVGWCTRSPGESKFGRILLHRVLGDGEQW
;
A
#
# COMPACT_ATOMS: atom_id res chain seq x y z
N MET A 1 10.16 -5.76 42.07
CA MET A 1 10.72 -4.42 42.34
C MET A 1 10.46 -3.57 41.11
N ALA A 2 9.77 -2.47 41.31
CA ALA A 2 9.27 -1.55 40.29
C ALA A 2 10.28 -0.41 40.01
N GLN A 3 9.96 0.40 38.99
CA GLN A 3 10.63 1.64 38.52
C GLN A 3 11.79 1.36 37.55
N ILE A 4 11.98 2.02 36.39
CA ILE A 4 11.52 3.31 35.85
C ILE A 4 11.39 3.16 34.32
N ARG A 5 10.23 3.43 33.72
CA ARG A 5 10.12 3.80 32.29
C ARG A 5 9.67 5.26 32.26
N GLY A 6 10.59 6.12 31.83
CA GLY A 6 10.37 7.56 31.71
C GLY A 6 9.33 7.89 30.65
N THR A 7 8.43 8.78 31.02
CA THR A 7 7.46 9.47 30.19
C THR A 7 8.17 10.42 29.22
N ALA A 8 8.13 10.13 27.92
CA ALA A 8 8.45 11.12 26.89
C ALA A 8 7.14 11.83 26.51
N GLY A 9 7.09 13.13 26.80
CA GLY A 9 5.93 13.99 26.54
C GLY A 9 5.73 14.23 25.04
N TYR A 10 4.48 14.05 24.60
CA TYR A 10 4.01 14.42 23.28
C TYR A 10 3.87 15.95 23.20
N HIS A 11 4.72 16.60 22.41
CA HIS A 11 4.48 17.96 21.94
C HIS A 11 3.62 17.88 20.67
N LEU A 12 2.34 18.23 20.80
CA LEU A 12 1.37 18.36 19.71
C LEU A 12 1.51 19.76 19.08
N GLY A 13 2.15 19.84 17.92
CA GLY A 13 2.10 20.99 17.02
C GLY A 13 0.99 20.79 15.99
N ASN A 14 0.02 21.71 15.94
CA ASN A 14 -1.15 21.62 15.08
C ASN A 14 -0.97 22.54 13.86
N GLN A 15 -0.88 22.00 12.64
CA GLN A 15 -1.09 22.76 11.40
C GLN A 15 -1.86 21.90 10.38
N SER A 16 -3.03 22.39 10.01
CA SER A 16 -3.88 21.85 8.93
C SER A 16 -3.55 22.57 7.61
N PRO A 17 -3.39 21.88 6.46
CA PRO A 17 -3.14 22.55 5.19
C PRO A 17 -4.38 22.54 4.30
N PHE A 18 -5.35 23.45 4.52
CA PHE A 18 -6.29 23.90 3.47
C PHE A 18 -6.88 25.25 3.89
N GLY A 19 -6.49 26.31 3.16
CA GLY A 19 -6.95 27.67 3.41
C GLY A 19 -8.42 27.86 3.04
N ASN A 20 -9.13 28.57 3.92
CA ASN A 20 -10.27 29.37 3.50
C ASN A 20 -10.14 30.77 4.11
N SER A 21 -10.48 31.77 3.31
CA SER A 21 -10.26 33.20 3.47
C SER A 21 -10.99 33.83 4.67
N GLY A 22 -10.30 34.73 5.40
CA GLY A 22 -10.97 35.80 6.16
C GLY A 22 -10.25 36.28 7.43
N ARG A 23 -9.68 37.48 7.36
CA ARG A 23 -9.45 38.52 8.40
C ARG A 23 -8.76 38.15 9.74
N ASN A 24 -7.71 38.93 10.01
CA ASN A 24 -7.00 39.14 11.28
C ASN A 24 -7.86 39.00 12.55
N ASP A 25 -7.37 38.20 13.50
CA ASP A 25 -7.36 38.59 14.92
C ASP A 25 -6.26 37.83 15.67
N ASP A 26 -5.33 38.60 16.26
CA ASP A 26 -4.38 38.16 17.28
C ASP A 26 -5.13 38.00 18.61
N SER A 27 -5.22 36.78 19.18
CA SER A 27 -5.15 36.55 20.65
C SER A 27 -5.47 35.11 21.09
N ARG A 28 -4.57 34.59 21.96
CA ARG A 28 -4.76 33.54 22.98
C ARG A 28 -5.14 32.12 22.52
N ASN A 29 -4.14 31.24 22.54
CA ASN A 29 -4.26 29.79 22.57
C ASN A 29 -4.94 29.32 23.87
N ASP A 30 -6.27 29.26 23.89
CA ASP A 30 -7.00 28.37 24.80
C ASP A 30 -7.55 27.17 24.00
N PRO A 31 -7.29 25.92 24.44
CA PRO A 31 -7.82 24.74 23.76
C PRO A 31 -9.35 24.76 23.82
N SER A 32 -10.01 24.56 22.68
CA SER A 32 -11.46 24.62 22.60
C SER A 32 -12.09 23.62 23.59
N PRO A 33 -13.30 23.91 24.13
CA PRO A 33 -14.02 22.96 24.98
C PRO A 33 -14.18 21.57 24.34
N LEU A 34 -14.23 21.51 23.00
CA LEU A 34 -14.32 20.26 22.24
C LEU A 34 -13.03 19.44 22.27
N ASP A 35 -11.86 20.09 22.32
CA ASP A 35 -10.57 19.40 22.39
C ASP A 35 -10.28 18.87 23.80
N GLN A 36 -10.73 19.59 24.83
CA GLN A 36 -10.72 19.09 26.21
C GLN A 36 -11.66 17.87 26.38
N LEU A 37 -12.87 17.92 25.81
CA LEU A 37 -13.79 16.78 25.78
C LEU A 37 -13.22 15.57 25.03
N ARG A 38 -12.44 15.79 23.96
CA ARG A 38 -11.78 14.71 23.20
C ARG A 38 -10.69 14.00 23.99
N ALA A 39 -9.83 14.76 24.69
CA ALA A 39 -8.77 14.20 25.53
C ALA A 39 -9.32 13.43 26.74
N GLN A 40 -10.42 13.91 27.33
CA GLN A 40 -11.10 13.19 28.41
C GLN A 40 -11.74 11.88 27.92
N THR A 41 -12.39 11.91 26.75
CA THR A 41 -13.03 10.71 26.18
C THR A 41 -12.03 9.66 25.70
N SER A 42 -10.80 10.01 25.29
CA SER A 42 -9.76 9.02 24.95
C SER A 42 -9.17 8.36 26.19
N LYS A 43 -8.92 9.12 27.27
CA LYS A 43 -8.44 8.57 28.54
C LYS A 43 -9.41 7.56 29.14
N LEU A 44 -10.71 7.81 29.02
CA LEU A 44 -11.76 6.88 29.43
C LEU A 44 -11.76 5.60 28.59
N GLU A 45 -11.45 5.68 27.30
CA GLU A 45 -11.36 4.52 26.40
C GLU A 45 -10.20 3.60 26.77
N ASP A 46 -9.02 4.16 27.06
CA ASP A 46 -7.84 3.39 27.51
C ASP A 46 -8.10 2.68 28.85
N MET A 47 -8.79 3.34 29.78
CA MET A 47 -9.21 2.73 31.03
C MET A 47 -10.20 1.57 30.81
N LEU A 48 -11.16 1.77 29.90
CA LEU A 48 -12.18 0.78 29.57
C LEU A 48 -11.57 -0.45 28.88
N ASP A 49 -10.60 -0.25 27.99
CA ASP A 49 -9.87 -1.33 27.33
C ASP A 49 -9.07 -2.15 28.35
N THR A 50 -8.42 -1.49 29.31
CA THR A 50 -7.69 -2.14 30.40
C THR A 50 -8.61 -3.00 31.29
N VAL A 51 -9.84 -2.53 31.55
CA VAL A 51 -10.84 -3.28 32.33
C VAL A 51 -11.47 -4.42 31.52
N ALA A 52 -11.60 -4.26 30.21
CA ALA A 52 -12.20 -5.26 29.32
C ALA A 52 -11.25 -6.39 28.93
N ASP A 53 -9.93 -6.20 29.02
CA ASP A 53 -8.90 -7.18 28.66
C ASP A 53 -9.10 -8.62 29.18
N PRO A 54 -9.45 -8.87 30.46
CA PRO A 54 -9.70 -10.24 30.94
C PRO A 54 -10.95 -10.88 30.35
N ILE A 55 -11.93 -10.08 29.91
CA ILE A 55 -13.23 -10.54 29.40
C ILE A 55 -13.23 -10.67 27.87
N LYS A 56 -12.33 -9.92 27.18
CA LYS A 56 -12.20 -9.90 25.70
C LYS A 56 -12.26 -11.27 25.03
N PRO A 57 -11.57 -12.33 25.51
CA PRO A 57 -11.63 -13.66 24.87
C PRO A 57 -13.03 -14.29 24.85
N TYR A 58 -13.88 -13.92 25.82
CA TYR A 58 -15.21 -14.50 26.01
C TYR A 58 -16.33 -13.66 25.37
N LEU A 59 -16.07 -12.38 25.06
CA LEU A 59 -17.06 -11.47 24.44
C LEU A 59 -17.76 -12.05 23.21
N PRO A 60 -17.08 -12.71 22.26
CA PRO A 60 -17.75 -13.28 21.09
C PRO A 60 -18.68 -14.44 21.45
N GLY A 61 -18.31 -15.26 22.44
CA GLY A 61 -19.15 -16.36 22.91
C GLY A 61 -20.40 -15.85 23.61
N ILE A 62 -20.23 -14.88 24.50
CA ILE A 62 -21.32 -14.21 25.23
C ILE A 62 -22.25 -13.52 24.22
N GLY A 63 -21.69 -12.78 23.25
CA GLY A 63 -22.47 -12.09 22.23
C GLY A 63 -23.37 -13.04 21.42
N ARG A 64 -22.84 -14.16 20.94
CA ARG A 64 -23.62 -15.17 20.20
C ARG A 64 -24.70 -15.81 21.07
N PHE A 65 -24.40 -16.15 22.32
CA PHE A 65 -25.36 -16.72 23.27
C PHE A 65 -26.53 -15.75 23.54
N LEU A 66 -26.23 -14.48 23.82
CA LEU A 66 -27.23 -13.46 24.09
C LEU A 66 -28.12 -13.19 22.86
N ILE A 67 -27.58 -13.30 21.64
CA ILE A 67 -28.39 -13.15 20.42
C ILE A 67 -29.40 -14.29 20.28
N VAL A 68 -29.02 -15.53 20.59
CA VAL A 68 -29.90 -16.69 20.40
C VAL A 68 -30.82 -17.00 21.58
N VAL A 69 -30.59 -16.37 22.74
CA VAL A 69 -31.40 -16.61 23.94
C VAL A 69 -32.88 -16.32 23.71
N THR A 70 -33.21 -15.37 22.83
CA THR A 70 -34.59 -15.05 22.43
C THR A 70 -35.28 -16.23 21.75
N PHE A 71 -34.56 -16.97 20.91
CA PHE A 71 -35.10 -18.14 20.23
C PHE A 71 -35.21 -19.35 21.17
N LEU A 72 -34.28 -19.48 22.11
CA LEU A 72 -34.35 -20.51 23.15
C LEU A 72 -35.54 -20.29 24.08
N GLU A 73 -35.78 -19.04 24.49
CA GLU A 73 -36.93 -18.68 25.30
C GLU A 73 -38.24 -18.85 24.53
N ASP A 74 -38.29 -18.46 23.26
CA ASP A 74 -39.49 -18.61 22.45
C ASP A 74 -39.83 -20.09 22.18
N ALA A 75 -38.83 -20.94 21.95
CA ALA A 75 -39.02 -22.39 21.87
C ALA A 75 -39.60 -22.95 23.18
N LEU A 76 -39.07 -22.52 24.33
CA LEU A 76 -39.58 -22.93 25.64
C LEU A 76 -41.02 -22.42 25.88
N ARG A 77 -41.33 -21.20 25.45
CA ARG A 77 -42.67 -20.61 25.53
C ARG A 77 -43.69 -21.40 24.72
N ILE A 78 -43.39 -21.76 23.47
CA ILE A 78 -44.30 -22.57 22.64
C ILE A 78 -44.55 -23.94 23.28
N VAL A 79 -43.52 -24.57 23.87
CA VAL A 79 -43.66 -25.86 24.57
C VAL A 79 -44.53 -25.73 25.83
N THR A 80 -44.34 -24.68 26.61
CA THR A 80 -45.06 -24.49 27.88
C THR A 80 -46.49 -23.98 27.71
N GLN A 81 -46.77 -23.23 26.64
CA GLN A 81 -48.09 -22.68 26.31
C GLN A 81 -48.74 -23.39 25.11
N TRP A 82 -48.44 -24.68 24.92
CA TRP A 82 -48.79 -25.46 23.72
C TRP A 82 -50.28 -25.35 23.34
N THR A 83 -51.16 -25.53 24.32
CA THR A 83 -52.62 -25.47 24.12
C THR A 83 -53.07 -24.10 23.66
N ASP A 84 -52.55 -23.03 24.28
CA ASP A 84 -52.92 -21.65 23.94
C ASP A 84 -52.49 -21.28 22.51
N GLN A 85 -51.30 -21.75 22.09
CA GLN A 85 -50.79 -21.54 20.73
C GLN A 85 -51.63 -22.28 19.68
N LEU A 86 -52.03 -23.52 19.98
CA LEU A 86 -52.91 -24.31 19.10
C LEU A 86 -54.27 -23.64 18.93
N THR A 87 -54.90 -23.24 20.04
CA THR A 87 -56.19 -22.55 20.05
C THR A 87 -56.12 -21.26 19.25
N TYR A 88 -55.08 -20.44 19.44
CA TYR A 88 -54.93 -19.20 18.67
C TYR A 88 -54.78 -19.46 17.16
N LEU A 89 -53.92 -20.39 16.74
CA LEU A 89 -53.66 -20.63 15.33
C LEU A 89 -54.83 -21.35 14.63
N HIS A 90 -55.54 -22.23 15.33
CA HIS A 90 -56.69 -22.94 14.77
C HIS A 90 -57.97 -22.08 14.80
N ASP A 91 -58.32 -21.54 15.97
CA ASP A 91 -59.64 -20.92 16.17
C ASP A 91 -59.65 -19.46 15.73
N TYR A 92 -58.54 -18.72 15.91
CA TYR A 92 -58.45 -17.30 15.54
C TYR A 92 -57.80 -17.07 14.17
N ARG A 93 -56.79 -17.85 13.79
CA ARG A 93 -56.12 -17.74 12.48
C ARG A 93 -56.70 -18.67 11.41
N HIS A 94 -57.63 -19.55 11.78
CA HIS A 94 -58.29 -20.51 10.87
C HIS A 94 -57.30 -21.43 10.13
N ILE A 95 -56.19 -21.78 10.78
CA ILE A 95 -55.19 -22.71 10.21
C ILE A 95 -55.60 -24.14 10.54
N TRP A 96 -55.53 -25.04 9.55
CA TRP A 96 -55.90 -26.43 9.73
C TRP A 96 -55.06 -27.12 10.83
N ASN A 97 -55.70 -27.96 11.64
CA ASN A 97 -55.11 -28.50 12.87
C ASN A 97 -53.79 -29.27 12.63
N GLY A 98 -53.72 -30.08 11.58
CA GLY A 98 -52.50 -30.82 11.22
C GLY A 98 -51.35 -29.90 10.79
N VAL A 99 -51.66 -28.82 10.06
CA VAL A 99 -50.66 -27.81 9.65
C VAL A 99 -50.18 -27.00 10.85
N THR A 100 -51.05 -26.72 11.82
CA THR A 100 -50.69 -25.99 13.04
C THR A 100 -49.69 -26.78 13.89
N HIS A 101 -49.94 -28.07 14.11
CA HIS A 101 -49.01 -28.95 14.84
C HIS A 101 -47.65 -29.03 14.13
N LEU A 102 -47.66 -29.25 12.82
CA LEU A 102 -46.43 -29.30 12.03
C LEU A 102 -45.65 -27.98 12.10
N PHE A 103 -46.35 -26.85 11.95
CA PHE A 103 -45.75 -25.52 12.05
C PHE A 103 -45.07 -25.30 13.42
N LEU A 104 -45.77 -25.57 14.53
CA LEU A 104 -45.21 -25.35 15.87
C LEU A 104 -44.01 -26.27 16.16
N ILE A 105 -44.10 -27.56 15.82
CA ILE A 105 -43.00 -28.52 16.00
C ILE A 105 -41.77 -28.13 15.16
N THR A 106 -41.98 -27.79 13.88
CA THR A 106 -40.88 -27.37 13.00
C THR A 106 -40.20 -26.11 13.52
N ASN A 107 -40.97 -25.12 14.01
CA ASN A 107 -40.40 -23.91 14.60
C ASN A 107 -39.57 -24.21 15.84
N ILE A 108 -40.06 -25.04 16.77
CA ILE A 108 -39.30 -25.44 17.98
C ILE A 108 -37.98 -26.11 17.61
N ILE A 109 -38.03 -27.11 16.73
CA ILE A 109 -36.83 -27.86 16.32
C ILE A 109 -35.82 -26.94 15.63
N LEU A 110 -36.28 -26.11 14.69
CA LEU A 110 -35.41 -25.21 13.94
C LEU A 110 -34.76 -24.17 14.86
N MET A 111 -35.52 -23.58 15.80
CA MET A 111 -34.98 -22.66 16.80
C MET A 111 -33.91 -23.30 17.68
N LEU A 112 -34.15 -24.50 18.20
CA LEU A 112 -33.18 -25.18 19.06
C LEU A 112 -31.91 -25.56 18.28
N VAL A 113 -32.04 -26.27 17.16
CA VAL A 113 -30.91 -26.76 16.37
C VAL A 113 -30.05 -25.61 15.86
N CYS A 114 -30.67 -24.56 15.30
CA CYS A 114 -29.92 -23.43 14.78
C CYS A 114 -29.30 -22.57 15.89
N SER A 115 -29.96 -22.41 17.05
CA SER A 115 -29.39 -21.67 18.19
C SER A 115 -28.12 -22.34 18.72
N PHE A 116 -28.14 -23.67 18.89
CA PHE A 116 -26.93 -24.41 19.27
C PHE A 116 -25.86 -24.37 18.18
N GLY A 117 -26.24 -24.42 16.90
CA GLY A 117 -25.32 -24.24 15.78
C GLY A 117 -24.58 -22.90 15.80
N VAL A 118 -25.28 -21.81 16.13
CA VAL A 118 -24.69 -20.48 16.31
C VAL A 118 -23.73 -20.42 17.52
N ILE A 119 -24.13 -20.98 18.68
CA ILE A 119 -23.30 -21.00 19.90
C ILE A 119 -22.01 -21.77 19.67
N PHE A 120 -22.11 -23.00 19.16
CA PHE A 120 -20.96 -23.87 18.90
C PHE A 120 -20.21 -23.54 17.60
N ARG A 121 -20.68 -22.53 16.85
CA ARG A 121 -20.14 -22.11 15.54
C ARG A 121 -20.07 -23.24 14.51
N LYS A 122 -21.01 -24.19 14.57
CA LYS A 122 -21.10 -25.32 13.65
C LYS A 122 -22.16 -25.01 12.60
N TYR A 123 -21.76 -24.97 11.33
CA TYR A 123 -22.65 -24.60 10.21
C TYR A 123 -23.34 -23.24 10.38
N SER A 124 -22.63 -22.25 10.92
CA SER A 124 -23.18 -20.93 11.30
C SER A 124 -24.00 -20.23 10.21
N GLU A 125 -23.60 -20.36 8.94
CA GLU A 125 -24.33 -19.78 7.80
C GLU A 125 -25.75 -20.36 7.68
N PHE A 126 -25.87 -21.69 7.72
CA PHE A 126 -27.16 -22.39 7.69
C PHE A 126 -27.96 -22.15 8.96
N SER A 127 -27.29 -22.08 10.12
CA SER A 127 -27.95 -21.80 11.40
C SER A 127 -28.54 -20.38 11.42
N VAL A 128 -27.81 -19.37 10.98
CA VAL A 128 -28.31 -17.99 10.89
C VAL A 128 -29.45 -17.88 9.88
N ALA A 129 -29.32 -18.51 8.70
CA ALA A 129 -30.39 -18.53 7.71
C ALA A 129 -31.67 -19.21 8.24
N GLY A 130 -31.52 -20.32 8.97
CA GLY A 130 -32.63 -21.01 9.61
C GLY A 130 -33.35 -20.15 10.65
N LEU A 131 -32.60 -19.44 11.51
CA LEU A 131 -33.20 -18.51 12.48
C LEU A 131 -33.89 -17.32 11.80
N MET A 132 -33.32 -16.77 10.73
CA MET A 132 -34.00 -15.72 9.95
C MET A 132 -35.31 -16.23 9.33
N ALA A 133 -35.32 -17.48 8.82
CA ALA A 133 -36.53 -18.09 8.29
C ALA A 133 -37.61 -18.27 9.37
N VAL A 134 -37.24 -18.66 10.60
CA VAL A 134 -38.18 -18.72 11.74
C VAL A 134 -38.83 -17.35 11.98
N VAL A 135 -38.04 -16.27 12.05
CA VAL A 135 -38.57 -14.92 12.30
C VAL A 135 -39.63 -14.52 11.26
N VAL A 136 -39.38 -14.84 9.99
CA VAL A 136 -40.33 -14.57 8.89
C VAL A 136 -41.57 -15.46 8.98
N LEU A 137 -41.37 -16.77 9.17
CA LEU A 137 -42.46 -17.75 9.27
C LEU A 137 -43.39 -17.48 10.45
N GLN A 138 -42.85 -17.09 11.60
CA GLN A 138 -43.63 -16.69 12.76
C GLN A 138 -44.42 -15.41 12.52
N GLY A 139 -43.81 -14.41 11.88
CA GLY A 139 -44.52 -13.19 11.51
C GLY A 139 -45.75 -13.48 10.66
N ILE A 140 -45.61 -14.34 9.66
CA ILE A 140 -46.71 -14.74 8.77
C ILE A 140 -47.73 -15.62 9.51
N GLY A 141 -47.27 -16.64 10.24
CA GLY A 141 -48.12 -17.61 10.94
C GLY A 141 -49.04 -16.95 11.97
N TYR A 142 -48.48 -16.11 12.83
CA TYR A 142 -49.26 -15.35 13.83
C TYR A 142 -49.95 -14.11 13.25
N GLY A 143 -49.63 -13.73 12.00
CA GLY A 143 -50.20 -12.59 11.29
C GLY A 143 -49.82 -11.23 11.83
N LEU A 144 -48.63 -11.15 12.40
CA LEU A 144 -48.11 -9.95 13.03
C LEU A 144 -47.21 -9.14 12.08
N VAL A 145 -47.14 -9.52 10.79
CA VAL A 145 -46.31 -8.84 9.78
C VAL A 145 -46.67 -7.35 9.62
N PHE A 146 -47.95 -7.00 9.79
CA PHE A 146 -48.44 -5.62 9.68
C PHE A 146 -48.49 -4.87 11.02
N ASP A 147 -48.17 -5.54 12.12
CA ASP A 147 -47.99 -4.87 13.41
C ASP A 147 -46.61 -4.19 13.41
N LEU A 148 -46.61 -2.87 13.38
CA LEU A 148 -45.39 -2.06 13.33
C LEU A 148 -44.45 -2.36 14.50
N ASN A 149 -44.99 -2.62 15.68
CA ASN A 149 -44.20 -2.94 16.87
C ASN A 149 -43.54 -4.31 16.71
N PHE A 150 -44.27 -5.31 16.25
CA PHE A 150 -43.73 -6.65 15.99
C PHE A 150 -42.69 -6.63 14.86
N PHE A 151 -42.95 -5.89 13.79
CA PHE A 151 -42.07 -5.74 12.64
C PHE A 151 -40.71 -5.12 12.99
N LEU A 152 -40.71 -3.96 13.67
CA LEU A 152 -39.47 -3.28 14.09
C LEU A 152 -38.61 -4.15 15.02
N ARG A 153 -39.27 -4.97 15.84
CA ARG A 153 -38.63 -5.92 16.76
C ARG A 153 -37.97 -7.09 16.02
N ASN A 154 -38.64 -7.66 15.02
CA ASN A 154 -38.06 -8.75 14.24
C ASN A 154 -36.90 -8.28 13.35
N LEU A 155 -36.99 -7.05 12.84
CA LEU A 155 -35.91 -6.39 12.11
C LEU A 155 -34.62 -6.27 12.94
N SER A 156 -34.80 -6.09 14.24
CA SER A 156 -33.72 -5.97 15.20
C SER A 156 -32.99 -7.29 15.47
N VAL A 157 -33.74 -8.38 15.63
CA VAL A 157 -33.19 -9.72 15.83
C VAL A 157 -32.45 -10.17 14.57
N MET A 158 -32.98 -9.84 13.39
CA MET A 158 -32.28 -10.03 12.12
C MET A 158 -30.95 -9.25 12.06
N GLY A 159 -30.91 -8.02 12.58
CA GLY A 159 -29.66 -7.24 12.72
C GLY A 159 -28.59 -7.95 13.56
N GLY A 160 -28.97 -8.51 14.71
CA GLY A 160 -28.06 -9.32 15.55
C GLY A 160 -27.56 -10.58 14.85
N LEU A 161 -28.45 -11.29 14.15
CA LEU A 161 -28.09 -12.47 13.36
C LEU A 161 -27.11 -12.14 12.20
N LEU A 162 -27.27 -11.00 11.53
CA LEU A 162 -26.32 -10.54 10.50
C LEU A 162 -24.94 -10.24 11.10
N MET A 163 -24.86 -9.77 12.35
CA MET A 163 -23.59 -9.58 13.06
C MET A 163 -22.92 -10.92 13.37
N VAL A 164 -23.67 -11.94 13.79
CA VAL A 164 -23.17 -13.31 13.97
C VAL A 164 -22.62 -13.88 12.65
N LEU A 165 -23.34 -13.66 11.55
CA LEU A 165 -22.91 -14.10 10.23
C LEU A 165 -21.58 -13.43 9.82
N SER A 166 -21.48 -12.11 10.00
CA SER A 166 -20.25 -11.35 9.72
C SER A 166 -19.05 -11.80 10.57
N ASP A 167 -19.28 -12.14 11.85
CA ASP A 167 -18.26 -12.68 12.75
C ASP A 167 -17.84 -14.12 12.36
N SER A 168 -18.72 -14.90 11.76
CA SER A 168 -18.43 -16.28 11.33
C SER A 168 -17.49 -16.37 10.12
N TRP A 169 -17.42 -15.34 9.27
CA TRP A 169 -16.57 -15.29 8.08
C TRP A 169 -15.09 -14.98 8.35
N VAL A 170 -14.70 -14.76 9.61
CA VAL A 170 -13.34 -14.33 9.96
C VAL A 170 -12.27 -15.42 9.78
N ARG A 171 -12.61 -16.71 9.54
CA ARG A 171 -11.60 -17.80 9.47
C ARG A 171 -11.91 -18.96 8.49
N LYS A 172 -12.54 -18.76 7.35
CA LYS A 172 -12.52 -19.80 6.30
C LYS A 172 -11.27 -19.63 5.44
N LYS A 173 -10.17 -20.31 5.82
CA LYS A 173 -9.05 -20.63 4.91
C LYS A 173 -9.54 -21.74 3.95
N PHE A 174 -10.38 -21.41 2.98
CA PHE A 174 -10.59 -22.27 1.83
C PHE A 174 -11.26 -21.48 0.71
N ALA A 175 -10.52 -21.23 -0.36
CA ALA A 175 -11.03 -20.60 -1.58
C ALA A 175 -10.77 -21.55 -2.77
N PRO A 176 -11.81 -22.06 -3.45
CA PRO A 176 -11.64 -22.68 -4.76
C PRO A 176 -11.56 -21.59 -5.84
N ALA A 177 -10.71 -21.83 -6.85
CA ALA A 177 -10.42 -20.90 -7.93
C ALA A 177 -11.57 -20.76 -8.95
N GLY A 178 -11.72 -19.58 -9.56
CA GLY A 178 -12.29 -19.49 -10.93
C GLY A 178 -13.48 -18.56 -11.22
N LEU A 179 -13.98 -17.74 -10.29
CA LEU A 179 -15.07 -16.79 -10.59
C LEU A 179 -14.79 -15.38 -10.05
N PRO A 180 -15.27 -14.30 -10.70
CA PRO A 180 -15.12 -12.94 -10.20
C PRO A 180 -15.89 -12.82 -8.88
N GLN A 181 -15.18 -12.92 -7.76
CA GLN A 181 -15.76 -12.71 -6.45
C GLN A 181 -15.69 -11.22 -6.12
N LEU A 182 -16.83 -10.61 -5.81
CA LEU A 182 -16.85 -9.42 -4.95
C LEU A 182 -15.98 -9.76 -3.72
N ASP A 183 -14.96 -8.95 -3.47
CA ASP A 183 -13.97 -9.16 -2.40
C ASP A 183 -14.70 -9.62 -1.13
N GLU A 184 -14.31 -10.74 -0.51
CA GLU A 184 -14.95 -11.22 0.74
C GLU A 184 -14.93 -10.14 1.83
N LYS A 185 -13.94 -9.24 1.73
CA LYS A 185 -13.81 -8.01 2.51
C LYS A 185 -14.99 -7.05 2.32
N ASP A 186 -15.47 -6.86 1.09
CA ASP A 186 -16.61 -5.99 0.77
C ASP A 186 -17.92 -6.57 1.33
N LYS A 187 -18.12 -7.89 1.21
CA LYS A 187 -19.30 -8.56 1.79
C LYS A 187 -19.32 -8.41 3.30
N LYS A 188 -18.22 -8.70 3.98
CA LYS A 188 -18.12 -8.53 5.44
C LYS A 188 -18.44 -7.09 5.85
N MET A 189 -17.95 -6.12 5.09
CA MET A 189 -18.16 -4.68 5.30
C MET A 189 -19.64 -4.27 5.17
N TYR A 190 -20.34 -4.67 4.11
CA TYR A 190 -21.77 -4.35 3.94
C TYR A 190 -22.65 -4.98 5.00
N PHE A 191 -22.36 -6.22 5.42
CA PHE A 191 -23.12 -6.90 6.48
C PHE A 191 -22.90 -6.25 7.86
N GLN A 192 -21.70 -5.71 8.14
CA GLN A 192 -21.45 -4.93 9.35
C GLN A 192 -22.22 -3.60 9.36
N LEU A 193 -22.20 -2.88 8.24
CA LEU A 193 -22.94 -1.62 8.10
C LEU A 193 -24.45 -1.87 8.21
N ALA A 194 -24.97 -2.87 7.51
CA ALA A 194 -26.37 -3.28 7.60
C ALA A 194 -26.74 -3.65 9.05
N GLY A 195 -25.90 -4.45 9.73
CA GLY A 195 -26.07 -4.76 11.15
C GLY A 195 -26.18 -3.50 12.01
N ARG A 196 -25.28 -2.52 11.85
CA ARG A 196 -25.31 -1.25 12.61
C ARG A 196 -26.54 -0.40 12.36
N VAL A 197 -26.97 -0.30 11.11
CA VAL A 197 -28.19 0.43 10.74
C VAL A 197 -29.42 -0.24 11.35
N LEU A 198 -29.46 -1.58 11.33
CA LEU A 198 -30.56 -2.35 11.92
C LEU A 198 -30.60 -2.24 13.46
N LEU A 199 -29.45 -1.99 14.12
CA LEU A 199 -29.39 -1.66 15.55
C LEU A 199 -30.02 -0.28 15.89
N ILE A 200 -30.28 0.61 14.93
CA ILE A 200 -31.03 1.86 15.20
C ILE A 200 -32.51 1.56 15.36
N PHE A 201 -33.09 0.80 14.43
CA PHE A 201 -34.52 0.44 14.46
C PHE A 201 -34.91 -0.28 15.73
N LEU A 202 -33.95 -1.02 16.28
CA LEU A 202 -34.00 -1.66 17.58
C LEU A 202 -34.18 -0.68 18.75
N PHE A 203 -33.38 0.38 18.79
CA PHE A 203 -33.47 1.40 19.82
C PHE A 203 -34.72 2.28 19.65
N VAL A 204 -35.07 2.58 18.39
CA VAL A 204 -36.30 3.28 18.03
C VAL A 204 -37.52 2.51 18.55
N GLY A 205 -37.61 1.20 18.27
CA GLY A 205 -38.70 0.35 18.78
C GLY A 205 -38.77 0.30 20.31
N PHE A 206 -37.63 0.38 21.00
CA PHE A 206 -37.56 0.50 22.45
C PHE A 206 -38.07 1.86 22.97
N VAL A 207 -37.68 2.98 22.34
CA VAL A 207 -38.10 4.32 22.77
C VAL A 207 -39.63 4.47 22.67
N PHE A 208 -40.24 3.94 21.62
CA PHE A 208 -41.66 4.07 21.36
C PHE A 208 -42.58 3.11 22.16
N ARG A 209 -42.04 2.15 22.93
CA ARG A 209 -42.84 1.13 23.64
C ARG A 209 -43.05 1.37 25.14
N GLY A 210 -44.10 2.10 25.50
CA GLY A 210 -44.61 2.19 26.88
C GLY A 210 -44.64 3.62 27.42
N ASP A 211 -45.05 3.76 28.68
CA ASP A 211 -45.40 5.07 29.23
C ASP A 211 -44.18 5.98 29.41
N TRP A 212 -44.37 7.26 29.10
CA TRP A 212 -43.34 8.29 29.16
C TRP A 212 -43.09 8.71 30.61
N GLY A 213 -42.04 8.15 31.22
CA GLY A 213 -41.52 8.58 32.52
C GLY A 213 -40.25 9.44 32.40
N PHE A 214 -39.94 10.24 33.44
CA PHE A 214 -38.75 11.11 33.48
C PHE A 214 -37.44 10.36 33.19
N TRP A 215 -37.20 9.23 33.86
CA TRP A 215 -36.00 8.40 33.67
C TRP A 215 -35.91 7.79 32.27
N ARG A 216 -37.06 7.47 31.68
CA ARG A 216 -37.14 6.91 30.33
C ARG A 216 -36.75 7.95 29.27
N ILE A 217 -37.16 9.21 29.45
CA ILE A 217 -36.79 10.31 28.54
C ILE A 217 -35.26 10.51 28.54
N ILE A 218 -34.64 10.54 29.72
CA ILE A 218 -33.19 10.70 29.86
C ILE A 218 -32.43 9.53 29.21
N ALA A 219 -32.83 8.29 29.51
CA ALA A 219 -32.22 7.10 28.91
C ALA A 219 -32.40 7.07 27.38
N SER A 220 -33.55 7.55 26.88
CA SER A 220 -33.85 7.63 25.45
C SER A 220 -32.97 8.66 24.73
N LEU A 221 -32.73 9.83 25.34
CA LEU A 221 -31.86 10.85 24.76
C LEU A 221 -30.39 10.40 24.73
N LEU A 222 -29.88 9.84 25.83
CA LEU A 222 -28.52 9.32 25.90
C LEU A 222 -28.29 8.13 24.97
N GLY A 223 -29.27 7.22 24.89
CA GLY A 223 -29.22 6.08 23.98
C GLY A 223 -29.29 6.50 22.51
N LEU A 224 -30.05 7.53 22.15
CA LEU A 224 -30.13 8.03 20.78
C LEU A 224 -28.78 8.57 20.30
N VAL A 225 -28.10 9.36 21.15
CA VAL A 225 -26.76 9.88 20.86
C VAL A 225 -25.76 8.73 20.69
N ALA A 226 -25.79 7.74 21.58
CA ALA A 226 -24.92 6.56 21.48
C ALA A 226 -25.18 5.76 20.18
N CYS A 227 -26.44 5.56 19.80
CA CYS A 227 -26.81 4.87 18.57
C CYS A 227 -26.29 5.58 17.31
N ILE A 228 -26.43 6.91 17.24
CA ILE A 228 -25.91 7.71 16.13
C ILE A 228 -24.38 7.58 16.04
N MET A 229 -23.68 7.64 17.18
CA MET A 229 -22.23 7.45 17.24
C MET A 229 -21.80 6.06 16.73
N VAL A 230 -22.52 4.99 17.10
CA VAL A 230 -22.22 3.62 16.65
C VAL A 230 -22.39 3.48 15.13
N VAL A 231 -23.40 4.12 14.54
CA VAL A 231 -23.72 4.01 13.10
C VAL A 231 -22.75 4.80 12.24
N VAL A 232 -22.45 6.03 12.66
CA VAL A 232 -21.37 6.84 12.05
C VAL A 232 -20.01 6.16 12.26
N GLY A 233 -19.91 5.27 13.25
CA GLY A 233 -18.68 4.63 13.65
C GLY A 233 -17.72 5.62 14.28
N PHE A 234 -18.22 6.62 15.00
CA PHE A 234 -17.40 7.55 15.75
C PHE A 234 -17.24 7.06 17.19
N LYS A 235 -16.00 6.82 17.63
CA LYS A 235 -15.67 6.08 18.85
C LYS A 235 -16.54 4.83 19.03
N ALA A 236 -16.57 3.99 18.00
CA ALA A 236 -17.55 2.91 17.86
C ALA A 236 -17.53 1.90 19.04
N LYS A 237 -16.36 1.61 19.59
CA LYS A 237 -16.20 0.72 20.74
C LYS A 237 -16.76 1.34 22.03
N PHE A 238 -16.37 2.58 22.33
CA PHE A 238 -16.83 3.31 23.50
C PHE A 238 -18.34 3.51 23.49
N SER A 239 -18.90 3.96 22.35
CA SER A 239 -20.33 4.18 22.20
C SER A 239 -21.14 2.88 22.33
N ALA A 240 -20.64 1.76 21.82
CA ALA A 240 -21.28 0.45 21.98
C ALA A 240 -21.23 -0.07 23.43
N ILE A 241 -20.10 0.08 24.14
CA ILE A 241 -20.00 -0.34 25.54
C ILE A 241 -20.91 0.51 26.44
N MET A 242 -20.94 1.83 26.21
CA MET A 242 -21.85 2.73 26.92
C MET A 242 -23.31 2.33 26.70
N LEU A 243 -23.69 2.02 25.46
CA LEU A 243 -25.05 1.59 25.13
C LEU A 243 -25.38 0.22 25.75
N VAL A 244 -24.44 -0.73 25.76
CA VAL A 244 -24.60 -2.02 26.45
C VAL A 244 -24.87 -1.82 27.94
N LEU A 245 -24.13 -0.93 28.61
CA LEU A 245 -24.30 -0.66 30.04
C LEU A 245 -25.68 -0.04 30.31
N ILE A 246 -26.06 1.00 29.55
CA ILE A 246 -27.35 1.67 29.70
C ILE A 246 -28.50 0.69 29.48
N LEU A 247 -28.47 -0.08 28.39
CA LEU A 247 -29.51 -1.05 28.07
C LEU A 247 -29.59 -2.17 29.10
N SER A 248 -28.46 -2.66 29.61
CA SER A 248 -28.45 -3.74 30.61
C SER A 248 -29.05 -3.29 31.95
N VAL A 249 -28.67 -2.11 32.44
CA VAL A 249 -29.21 -1.53 33.68
C VAL A 249 -30.70 -1.24 33.51
N PHE A 250 -31.09 -0.63 32.39
CA PHE A 250 -32.50 -0.37 32.10
C PHE A 250 -33.31 -1.67 32.03
N ASN A 251 -32.78 -2.72 31.40
CA ASN A 251 -33.47 -3.99 31.26
C ASN A 251 -33.77 -4.65 32.61
N LEU A 252 -32.81 -4.59 33.54
CA LEU A 252 -32.98 -5.11 34.90
C LEU A 252 -33.98 -4.30 35.72
N TYR A 253 -34.11 -3.00 35.47
CA TYR A 253 -34.99 -2.12 36.23
C TYR A 253 -36.42 -2.10 35.70
N VAL A 254 -36.59 -2.02 34.38
CA VAL A 254 -37.89 -1.82 33.73
C VAL A 254 -38.54 -3.14 33.32
N ASN A 255 -37.75 -4.11 32.86
CA ASN A 255 -38.27 -5.42 32.42
C ASN A 255 -38.04 -6.51 33.49
N ASN A 256 -38.23 -6.15 34.76
CA ASN A 256 -38.03 -7.03 35.92
C ASN A 256 -39.19 -8.02 36.12
N TRP A 257 -39.46 -8.83 35.11
CA TRP A 257 -40.62 -9.75 35.04
C TRP A 257 -40.72 -10.74 36.21
N TRP A 258 -39.61 -11.04 36.90
CA TRP A 258 -39.57 -11.88 38.10
C TRP A 258 -40.27 -11.26 39.32
N THR A 259 -40.51 -9.94 39.31
CA THR A 259 -41.26 -9.25 40.38
C THR A 259 -42.78 -9.29 40.17
N LEU A 260 -43.23 -9.67 38.97
CA LEU A 260 -44.65 -9.72 38.60
C LEU A 260 -45.30 -11.06 38.98
N HIS A 261 -46.52 -10.98 39.50
CA HIS A 261 -47.32 -12.15 39.86
C HIS A 261 -47.55 -13.08 38.65
N PRO A 262 -47.56 -14.43 38.81
CA PRO A 262 -47.71 -15.38 37.70
C PRO A 262 -48.88 -15.16 36.75
N HIS A 263 -49.98 -14.56 37.22
CA HIS A 263 -51.19 -14.28 36.43
C HIS A 263 -51.32 -12.82 35.97
N HIS A 264 -50.25 -12.02 36.06
CA HIS A 264 -50.28 -10.62 35.64
C HIS A 264 -50.25 -10.51 34.09
N PRO A 265 -51.20 -9.81 33.44
CA PRO A 265 -51.28 -9.74 31.97
C PRO A 265 -50.01 -9.24 31.28
N HIS A 266 -49.25 -8.37 31.96
CA HIS A 266 -48.01 -7.79 31.42
C HIS A 266 -46.74 -8.64 31.64
N LYS A 267 -46.82 -9.75 32.38
CA LYS A 267 -45.64 -10.55 32.73
C LYS A 267 -44.97 -11.16 31.51
N ASP A 268 -45.75 -11.71 30.59
CA ASP A 268 -45.23 -12.32 29.36
C ASP A 268 -44.64 -11.28 28.41
N PHE A 269 -45.24 -10.09 28.34
CA PHE A 269 -44.68 -8.96 27.58
C PHE A 269 -43.34 -8.48 28.16
N ALA A 270 -43.27 -8.29 29.48
CA ALA A 270 -42.03 -7.88 30.15
C ALA A 270 -40.91 -8.92 30.03
N LYS A 271 -41.24 -10.21 30.14
CA LYS A 271 -40.29 -11.31 29.95
C LYS A 271 -39.77 -11.34 28.50
N TYR A 272 -40.66 -11.20 27.54
CA TYR A 272 -40.30 -11.15 26.13
C TYR A 272 -39.35 -9.97 25.83
N ASP A 273 -39.71 -8.76 26.27
CA ASP A 273 -38.89 -7.57 26.09
C ASP A 273 -37.54 -7.70 26.79
N PHE A 274 -37.49 -8.38 27.95
CA PHE A 274 -36.25 -8.67 28.66
C PHE A 274 -35.23 -9.43 27.82
N PHE A 275 -35.65 -10.56 27.22
CA PHE A 275 -34.76 -11.37 26.38
C PHE A 275 -34.47 -10.69 25.04
N GLN A 276 -35.42 -9.92 24.51
CA GLN A 276 -35.17 -9.13 23.31
C GLN A 276 -34.04 -8.13 23.53
N ILE A 277 -34.04 -7.40 24.66
CA ILE A 277 -32.96 -6.46 25.02
C ILE A 277 -31.62 -7.20 25.19
N LEU A 278 -31.60 -8.42 25.70
CA LEU A 278 -30.37 -9.23 25.76
C LEU A 278 -29.82 -9.52 24.35
N SER A 279 -30.67 -9.79 23.37
CA SER A 279 -30.23 -10.01 21.98
C SER A 279 -29.57 -8.76 21.36
N ILE A 280 -30.07 -7.57 21.70
CA ILE A 280 -29.44 -6.27 21.36
C ILE A 280 -28.02 -6.18 21.91
N VAL A 281 -27.92 -6.44 23.21
CA VAL A 281 -26.66 -6.38 23.95
C VAL A 281 -25.68 -7.37 23.32
N GLY A 282 -26.13 -8.57 22.96
CA GLY A 282 -25.32 -9.54 22.24
C GLY A 282 -24.77 -9.02 20.91
N GLY A 283 -25.61 -8.35 20.09
CA GLY A 283 -25.17 -7.71 18.84
C GLY A 283 -24.14 -6.60 19.07
N LEU A 284 -24.37 -5.72 20.03
CA LEU A 284 -23.44 -4.65 20.40
C LEU A 284 -22.10 -5.19 20.94
N LEU A 285 -22.10 -6.27 21.72
CA LEU A 285 -20.89 -6.92 22.22
C LEU A 285 -20.05 -7.52 21.07
N LEU A 286 -20.69 -8.08 20.05
CA LEU A 286 -19.98 -8.51 18.84
C LEU A 286 -19.36 -7.34 18.10
N LEU A 287 -20.05 -6.19 18.03
CA LEU A 287 -19.51 -4.97 17.44
C LEU A 287 -18.27 -4.45 18.21
N VAL A 288 -18.29 -4.47 19.54
CA VAL A 288 -17.15 -4.10 20.39
C VAL A 288 -15.92 -4.96 20.06
N ASN A 289 -16.13 -6.27 19.88
CA ASN A 289 -15.06 -7.19 19.50
C ASN A 289 -14.55 -6.98 18.06
N MET A 290 -15.44 -6.66 17.13
CA MET A 290 -15.10 -6.49 15.71
C MET A 290 -14.46 -5.13 15.39
N GLY A 291 -14.71 -4.09 16.20
CA GLY A 291 -14.12 -2.77 16.06
C GLY A 291 -14.83 -1.83 15.07
N PRO A 292 -14.25 -0.64 14.83
CA PRO A 292 -14.90 0.46 14.10
C PRO A 292 -15.24 0.19 12.63
N GLY A 293 -14.57 -0.75 11.95
CA GLY A 293 -14.86 -1.10 10.56
C GLY A 293 -14.42 -0.03 9.55
N GLN A 294 -14.30 -0.40 8.28
CA GLN A 294 -13.53 0.39 7.29
C GLN A 294 -14.14 1.76 6.90
N PHE A 295 -15.44 1.95 7.09
CA PHE A 295 -16.12 3.23 6.83
C PHE A 295 -16.27 4.13 8.06
N SER A 296 -15.79 3.68 9.22
CA SER A 296 -15.84 4.49 10.43
C SER A 296 -14.98 5.74 10.28
N VAL A 297 -15.49 6.84 10.84
CA VAL A 297 -14.74 8.10 10.98
C VAL A 297 -13.43 7.85 11.73
N ASP A 298 -13.40 6.94 12.72
CA ASP A 298 -12.21 6.55 13.46
C ASP A 298 -11.17 5.87 12.56
N GLU A 299 -11.58 4.98 11.65
CA GLU A 299 -10.66 4.32 10.70
C GLU A 299 -10.14 5.28 9.64
N LYS A 300 -10.98 6.16 9.08
CA LYS A 300 -10.52 7.21 8.16
C LYS A 300 -9.51 8.14 8.81
N LYS A 301 -9.70 8.47 10.09
CA LYS A 301 -8.78 9.34 10.83
C LYS A 301 -7.49 8.62 11.23
N LYS A 302 -7.57 7.35 11.65
CA LYS A 302 -6.39 6.51 11.93
C LYS A 302 -5.53 6.23 10.68
N HIS A 303 -6.18 6.06 9.53
CA HIS A 303 -5.50 5.98 8.23
C HIS A 303 -4.81 7.29 7.82
N THR A 304 -5.20 8.42 8.40
CA THR A 304 -4.62 9.74 8.13
C THR A 304 -3.53 10.11 9.15
N GLU A 305 -3.55 9.56 10.38
CA GLU A 305 -2.68 9.98 11.49
C GLU A 305 -1.64 8.93 11.96
N THR A 306 -1.70 7.65 11.55
CA THR A 306 -0.69 6.63 11.98
C THR A 306 -0.38 5.60 10.89
N MET A 307 0.43 5.94 9.89
CA MET A 307 1.16 4.93 9.11
C MET A 307 2.61 4.95 9.56
N ALA A 308 3.17 3.78 9.88
CA ALA A 308 4.62 3.65 9.98
C ALA A 308 5.25 4.08 8.63
N PRO A 309 6.44 4.70 8.63
CA PRO A 309 7.06 5.18 7.41
C PRO A 309 7.22 4.05 6.40
N ASN A 310 7.04 4.37 5.12
CA ASN A 310 7.22 3.39 4.06
C ASN A 310 8.72 3.03 3.97
N LYS A 311 9.07 1.79 4.34
CA LYS A 311 10.44 1.29 4.25
C LYS A 311 10.78 1.00 2.81
N ILE A 312 11.81 1.66 2.28
CA ILE A 312 12.20 1.51 0.88
C ILE A 312 13.66 1.10 0.69
N ILE A 313 13.90 0.31 -0.34
CA ILE A 313 15.22 0.10 -0.96
C ILE A 313 15.17 0.79 -2.32
N ILE A 314 16.17 1.60 -2.66
CA ILE A 314 16.28 2.24 -3.97
C ILE A 314 17.36 1.50 -4.77
N ASP A 315 17.00 0.86 -5.87
CA ASP A 315 17.93 0.24 -6.82
C ASP A 315 18.10 1.16 -8.05
N THR A 316 19.31 1.66 -8.28
CA THR A 316 19.55 2.86 -9.11
C THR A 316 20.90 2.81 -9.81
N ASP A 317 20.99 3.49 -10.95
CA ASP A 317 22.18 3.70 -11.78
C ASP A 317 22.51 5.21 -11.91
N PRO A 318 22.81 5.89 -10.79
CA PRO A 318 22.82 7.34 -10.61
C PRO A 318 23.21 8.20 -11.83
N GLY A 319 22.22 8.59 -12.63
CA GLY A 319 22.23 9.66 -13.61
C GLY A 319 21.61 10.96 -13.07
N VAL A 320 21.12 11.80 -13.97
CA VAL A 320 20.64 13.15 -13.63
C VAL A 320 19.30 13.09 -12.87
N ASP A 321 18.36 12.32 -13.38
CA ASP A 321 17.04 12.07 -12.82
C ASP A 321 17.09 11.16 -11.58
N ASP A 322 17.97 10.16 -11.54
CA ASP A 322 18.21 9.36 -10.33
C ASP A 322 18.66 10.23 -9.14
N ILE A 323 19.56 11.20 -9.38
CA ILE A 323 20.02 12.13 -8.35
C ILE A 323 18.86 12.97 -7.84
N LEU A 324 17.99 13.45 -8.72
CA LEU A 324 16.77 14.17 -8.31
C LEU A 324 15.81 13.26 -7.53
N ALA A 325 15.69 11.99 -7.89
CA ALA A 325 14.85 11.02 -7.21
C ALA A 325 15.37 10.74 -5.79
N MET A 326 16.68 10.52 -5.64
CA MET A 326 17.32 10.36 -4.33
C MET A 326 17.24 11.62 -3.48
N LEU A 327 17.44 12.81 -4.06
CA LEU A 327 17.25 14.09 -3.35
C LEU A 327 15.82 14.24 -2.84
N LEU A 328 14.81 13.91 -3.66
CA LEU A 328 13.41 13.89 -3.26
C LEU A 328 13.18 12.89 -2.13
N ALA A 329 13.73 11.68 -2.23
CA ALA A 329 13.59 10.64 -1.21
C ALA A 329 14.19 11.11 0.13
N PHE A 330 15.42 11.64 0.10
CA PHE A 330 16.09 12.11 1.31
C PHE A 330 15.42 13.35 1.92
N SER A 331 14.81 14.21 1.10
CA SER A 331 14.07 15.38 1.57
C SER A 331 12.76 15.06 2.30
N ALA A 332 12.30 13.80 2.25
CA ALA A 332 11.09 13.38 2.92
C ALA A 332 11.20 13.48 4.46
N LYS A 333 10.04 13.53 5.13
CA LYS A 333 10.00 13.42 6.58
C LYS A 333 10.26 11.97 7.00
N SER A 334 10.83 11.78 8.19
CA SER A 334 11.06 10.43 8.75
C SER A 334 9.78 9.64 8.99
N GLU A 335 8.63 10.31 9.00
CA GLU A 335 7.28 9.72 9.08
C GLU A 335 6.77 9.21 7.73
N GLU A 336 7.29 9.75 6.62
CA GLU A 336 6.88 9.42 5.26
C GLU A 336 7.68 8.23 4.71
N LEU A 337 9.02 8.29 4.80
CA LEU A 337 9.93 7.28 4.25
C LEU A 337 11.02 6.85 5.24
N ASP A 338 11.36 5.56 5.23
CA ASP A 338 12.54 4.97 5.87
C ASP A 338 13.42 4.32 4.79
N ILE A 339 14.53 4.96 4.41
CA ILE A 339 15.40 4.51 3.31
C ILE A 339 16.45 3.56 3.86
N LEU A 340 16.27 2.27 3.61
CA LEU A 340 17.12 1.21 4.15
C LEU A 340 18.45 1.10 3.38
N MET A 341 18.39 1.22 2.06
CA MET A 341 19.52 0.91 1.18
C MET A 341 19.43 1.65 -0.15
N LEU A 342 20.60 2.08 -0.64
CA LEU A 342 20.88 2.38 -2.03
C LEU A 342 21.65 1.20 -2.66
N SER A 343 21.00 0.52 -3.58
CA SER A 343 21.52 -0.60 -4.36
C SER A 343 21.99 -0.07 -5.71
N LEU A 344 23.29 -0.12 -5.97
CA LEU A 344 23.84 0.46 -7.20
C LEU A 344 23.95 -0.58 -8.30
N THR A 345 23.56 -0.20 -9.51
CA THR A 345 23.75 -1.01 -10.73
C THR A 345 24.35 -0.16 -11.84
N PHE A 346 24.79 -0.81 -12.92
CA PHE A 346 25.11 -0.13 -14.17
C PHE A 346 23.84 0.30 -14.90
N GLY A 347 23.96 1.26 -15.80
CA GLY A 347 22.89 1.67 -16.70
C GLY A 347 23.28 2.98 -17.39
N ASN A 348 22.83 4.13 -16.89
CA ASN A 348 23.19 5.46 -17.37
C ASN A 348 24.70 5.61 -17.52
N VAL A 349 25.44 5.12 -16.53
CA VAL A 349 26.91 4.98 -16.55
C VAL A 349 27.38 3.67 -15.93
N GLU A 350 28.70 3.45 -15.92
CA GLU A 350 29.31 2.33 -15.21
C GLU A 350 29.09 2.45 -13.70
N VAL A 351 28.90 1.31 -13.01
CA VAL A 351 28.59 1.28 -11.58
C VAL A 351 29.61 2.01 -10.69
N LYS A 352 30.88 2.10 -11.12
CA LYS A 352 31.91 2.88 -10.44
C LYS A 352 31.64 4.40 -10.46
N ASN A 353 31.12 4.90 -11.59
CA ASN A 353 30.67 6.28 -11.69
C ASN A 353 29.36 6.47 -10.92
N CYS A 354 28.44 5.50 -10.97
CA CYS A 354 27.24 5.52 -10.12
C CYS A 354 27.59 5.70 -8.64
N LEU A 355 28.57 4.94 -8.14
CA LEU A 355 29.06 5.09 -6.77
C LEU A 355 29.66 6.47 -6.50
N ARG A 356 30.48 6.99 -7.43
CA ARG A 356 31.04 8.34 -7.31
C ARG A 356 29.95 9.41 -7.25
N ASN A 357 28.89 9.27 -8.04
CA ASN A 357 27.75 10.19 -8.07
C ASN A 357 26.99 10.19 -6.74
N VAL A 358 26.77 9.01 -6.14
CA VAL A 358 26.11 8.86 -4.83
C VAL A 358 26.95 9.44 -3.70
N VAL A 359 28.27 9.20 -3.69
CA VAL A 359 29.15 9.82 -2.69
C VAL A 359 29.18 11.33 -2.85
N THR A 360 29.16 11.83 -4.09
CA THR A 360 29.07 13.27 -4.38
C THR A 360 27.75 13.86 -3.89
N LEU A 361 26.64 13.16 -4.09
CA LEU A 361 25.33 13.55 -3.56
C LEU A 361 25.37 13.74 -2.05
N PHE A 362 25.88 12.76 -1.28
CA PHE A 362 25.98 12.88 0.17
C PHE A 362 26.87 14.06 0.60
N HIS A 363 28.00 14.28 -0.10
CA HIS A 363 28.87 15.42 0.15
C HIS A 363 28.15 16.78 -0.03
N TYR A 364 27.29 16.91 -1.04
CA TYR A 364 26.49 18.13 -1.22
C TYR A 364 25.34 18.25 -0.24
N ILE A 365 24.74 17.14 0.20
CA ILE A 365 23.74 17.17 1.28
C ILE A 365 24.39 17.68 2.58
N GLU A 366 25.60 17.24 2.93
CA GLU A 366 26.32 17.74 4.11
C GLU A 366 26.59 19.25 4.00
N LYS A 367 27.08 19.72 2.84
CA LYS A 367 27.30 21.15 2.58
C LYS A 367 26.02 21.97 2.67
N GLU A 368 24.93 21.47 2.08
CA GLU A 368 23.63 22.13 2.09
C GLU A 368 23.07 22.24 3.52
N ARG A 369 23.16 21.16 4.32
CA ARG A 369 22.73 21.17 5.72
C ARG A 369 23.54 22.16 6.56
N ALA A 370 24.86 22.20 6.37
CA ALA A 370 25.74 23.14 7.05
C ALA A 370 25.38 24.59 6.68
N TRP A 371 25.22 24.87 5.39
CA TRP A 371 24.82 26.20 4.91
C TRP A 371 23.44 26.61 5.45
N ARG A 372 22.43 25.73 5.40
CA ARG A 372 21.09 25.99 5.97
C ARG A 372 21.15 26.36 7.45
N LYS A 373 21.97 25.63 8.21
CA LYS A 373 22.19 25.88 9.63
C LYS A 373 22.83 27.25 9.89
N GLU A 374 23.83 27.64 9.09
CA GLU A 374 24.49 28.95 9.19
C GLU A 374 23.52 30.11 8.96
N ILE A 375 22.57 29.96 8.04
CA ILE A 375 21.56 30.98 7.73
C ILE A 375 20.25 30.83 8.52
N GLY A 376 20.21 29.94 9.53
CA GLY A 376 19.05 29.76 10.41
C GLY A 376 17.83 29.07 9.80
N ARG A 377 18.01 28.30 8.71
CA ARG A 377 16.95 27.49 8.09
C ARG A 377 16.94 26.06 8.66
N PRO A 378 15.78 25.35 8.60
CA PRO A 378 15.74 23.92 8.89
C PRO A 378 16.76 23.16 8.04
N GLU A 379 17.53 22.25 8.66
CA GLU A 379 18.58 21.51 7.96
C GLU A 379 18.03 20.68 6.77
N GLY A 380 16.77 20.22 6.86
CA GLY A 380 16.14 19.35 5.87
C GLY A 380 16.76 17.95 5.84
N PHE A 381 16.41 17.19 4.79
CA PHE A 381 16.88 15.83 4.56
C PHE A 381 16.66 14.87 5.75
N GLU A 382 15.48 14.95 6.37
CA GLU A 382 15.20 14.39 7.70
C GLU A 382 15.27 12.85 7.75
N THR A 383 15.02 12.16 6.64
CA THR A 383 15.18 10.69 6.60
C THR A 383 16.58 10.25 7.00
N LEU A 384 17.61 11.05 6.68
CA LEU A 384 19.01 10.76 7.02
C LEU A 384 19.33 10.90 8.51
N ASN A 385 18.49 11.63 9.26
CA ASN A 385 18.59 11.72 10.71
C ASN A 385 18.01 10.47 11.38
N ALA A 386 16.95 9.90 10.81
CA ALA A 386 16.34 8.68 11.31
C ALA A 386 17.19 7.45 10.99
N ARG A 387 17.74 7.36 9.77
CA ARG A 387 18.58 6.24 9.34
C ARG A 387 19.59 6.66 8.30
N LYS A 388 20.83 6.17 8.46
CA LYS A 388 21.85 6.17 7.40
C LYS A 388 21.59 5.01 6.44
N PRO A 389 21.30 5.24 5.16
CA PRO A 389 21.10 4.16 4.21
C PRO A 389 22.39 3.35 4.01
N ILE A 390 22.24 2.04 3.78
CA ILE A 390 23.34 1.21 3.35
C ILE A 390 23.59 1.47 1.86
N VAL A 391 24.82 1.80 1.48
CA VAL A 391 25.21 1.90 0.06
C VAL A 391 25.94 0.62 -0.32
N ALA A 392 25.42 -0.10 -1.31
CA ALA A 392 26.01 -1.34 -1.77
C ALA A 392 26.20 -1.34 -3.29
N VAL A 393 27.38 -1.75 -3.73
CA VAL A 393 27.72 -1.88 -5.15
C VAL A 393 27.19 -3.22 -5.66
N GLY A 394 26.41 -3.20 -6.73
CA GLY A 394 25.78 -4.37 -7.33
C GLY A 394 26.43 -4.76 -8.66
N ALA A 395 25.59 -5.18 -9.60
CA ALA A 395 26.01 -5.67 -10.91
C ALA A 395 26.80 -4.62 -11.70
N GLU A 396 27.91 -5.05 -12.30
CA GLU A 396 28.72 -4.20 -13.21
C GLU A 396 28.29 -4.33 -14.67
N GLU A 397 27.54 -5.39 -15.02
CA GLU A 397 27.13 -5.70 -16.40
C GLU A 397 25.80 -6.47 -16.46
N PRO A 398 25.09 -6.45 -17.61
CA PRO A 398 23.82 -7.16 -17.76
C PRO A 398 24.01 -8.68 -17.77
N LEU A 399 22.93 -9.43 -17.47
CA LEU A 399 22.96 -10.88 -17.30
C LEU A 399 23.49 -11.65 -18.52
N ALA A 400 22.98 -11.34 -19.71
CA ALA A 400 23.36 -12.03 -20.94
C ALA A 400 23.87 -11.07 -22.02
N GLU A 401 23.45 -9.82 -21.97
CA GLU A 401 23.62 -8.86 -23.04
C GLU A 401 24.97 -8.13 -22.95
N HIS A 402 25.21 -7.24 -23.91
CA HIS A 402 26.32 -6.32 -23.87
C HIS A 402 25.98 -5.11 -23.04
N MET A 403 26.92 -4.73 -22.18
CA MET A 403 26.81 -3.51 -21.41
C MET A 403 26.68 -2.32 -22.35
N MET A 404 25.67 -1.50 -22.09
CA MET A 404 25.45 -0.24 -22.79
C MET A 404 25.21 0.84 -21.77
N VAL A 405 25.73 2.03 -22.04
CA VAL A 405 25.57 3.20 -21.18
C VAL A 405 24.93 4.36 -21.92
N ALA A 406 24.26 5.25 -21.20
CA ALA A 406 23.65 6.48 -21.73
C ALA A 406 24.54 7.72 -21.55
N ASP A 407 25.86 7.55 -21.58
CA ASP A 407 26.85 8.63 -21.46
C ASP A 407 26.69 9.75 -22.50
N PHE A 408 26.08 9.47 -23.66
CA PHE A 408 25.75 10.46 -24.67
C PHE A 408 24.69 11.48 -24.22
N PHE A 409 23.81 11.09 -23.28
CA PHE A 409 22.73 11.90 -22.73
C PHE A 409 23.16 12.48 -21.39
N HIS A 410 23.58 11.63 -20.47
CA HIS A 410 23.95 12.02 -19.12
C HIS A 410 25.41 12.50 -18.98
N GLY A 411 26.23 12.48 -20.03
CA GLY A 411 27.66 12.73 -19.93
C GLY A 411 28.46 11.50 -19.47
N VAL A 412 29.78 11.54 -19.66
CA VAL A 412 30.69 10.39 -19.42
C VAL A 412 30.67 9.91 -17.96
N ASP A 413 30.36 10.82 -17.03
CA ASP A 413 30.25 10.55 -15.61
C ASP A 413 28.79 10.40 -15.12
N GLY A 414 27.80 10.59 -15.98
CA GLY A 414 26.38 10.52 -15.63
C GLY A 414 25.79 11.84 -15.15
N LEU A 415 26.61 12.90 -15.05
CA LEU A 415 26.22 14.23 -14.57
C LEU A 415 26.76 15.37 -15.44
N GLY A 416 26.79 15.18 -16.76
CA GLY A 416 27.17 16.21 -17.74
C GLY A 416 28.69 16.44 -17.86
N GLY A 417 29.52 15.56 -17.28
CA GLY A 417 30.98 15.69 -17.27
C GLY A 417 31.51 16.60 -16.15
N ILE A 418 30.72 16.87 -15.10
CA ILE A 418 31.11 17.72 -13.98
C ILE A 418 32.33 17.20 -13.24
N HIS A 419 32.54 15.89 -13.17
CA HIS A 419 33.67 15.29 -12.46
C HIS A 419 35.01 15.57 -13.12
N HIS A 420 35.00 15.87 -14.43
CA HIS A 420 36.18 16.25 -15.18
C HIS A 420 36.30 17.77 -15.34
N SER A 421 35.20 18.45 -15.66
CA SER A 421 35.18 19.90 -15.87
C SER A 421 35.31 20.71 -14.58
N HIS A 422 34.80 20.17 -13.47
CA HIS A 422 34.80 20.80 -12.15
C HIS A 422 35.34 19.82 -11.09
N PRO A 423 36.63 19.43 -11.16
CA PRO A 423 37.20 18.43 -10.25
C PRO A 423 37.15 18.88 -8.78
N HIS A 424 37.24 20.20 -8.53
CA HIS A 424 37.11 20.81 -7.20
C HIS A 424 35.70 20.64 -6.57
N LEU A 425 34.69 20.31 -7.37
CA LEU A 425 33.33 20.03 -6.94
C LEU A 425 33.09 18.53 -6.71
N SER A 426 34.06 17.68 -7.03
CA SER A 426 34.02 16.25 -6.75
C SER A 426 34.64 15.96 -5.37
N PRO A 427 34.11 15.00 -4.60
CA PRO A 427 34.79 14.53 -3.40
C PRO A 427 36.11 13.85 -3.78
N GLU A 428 37.13 14.01 -2.93
CA GLU A 428 38.38 13.25 -3.03
C GLU A 428 38.10 11.75 -3.08
N GLU A 429 38.89 10.99 -3.84
CA GLU A 429 38.65 9.55 -4.05
C GLU A 429 38.93 8.66 -2.83
N THR A 430 39.15 9.25 -1.65
CA THR A 430 39.41 8.54 -0.39
C THR A 430 38.26 7.59 -0.01
N TRP A 431 37.02 7.90 -0.43
CA TRP A 431 35.84 7.05 -0.25
C TRP A 431 35.97 5.65 -0.88
N LYS A 432 36.84 5.44 -1.88
CA LYS A 432 37.02 4.11 -2.51
C LYS A 432 37.43 3.06 -1.48
N SER A 433 38.25 3.46 -0.50
CA SER A 433 38.71 2.60 0.58
C SER A 433 37.57 2.07 1.47
N LEU A 434 36.42 2.75 1.52
CA LEU A 434 35.26 2.35 2.31
C LEU A 434 34.57 1.10 1.77
N PHE A 435 34.72 0.81 0.48
CA PHE A 435 34.05 -0.30 -0.21
C PHE A 435 34.99 -1.47 -0.51
N THR A 436 36.24 -1.39 -0.06
CA THR A 436 37.24 -2.45 -0.22
C THR A 436 37.45 -3.20 1.10
N PRO A 437 37.55 -4.54 1.08
CA PRO A 437 37.88 -5.32 2.28
C PRO A 437 39.21 -4.86 2.88
N GLN A 438 39.19 -4.64 4.19
CA GLN A 438 40.34 -4.11 4.92
C GLN A 438 41.33 -5.24 5.31
N PRO A 439 42.65 -4.99 5.31
CA PRO A 439 43.63 -5.92 5.84
C PRO A 439 43.38 -6.18 7.33
N LYS A 440 43.57 -7.44 7.79
CA LYS A 440 43.32 -7.80 9.21
C LYS A 440 44.21 -7.05 10.21
N ASN A 441 45.39 -6.60 9.78
CA ASN A 441 46.39 -5.93 10.61
C ASN A 441 46.77 -4.57 9.99
N LEU A 442 45.86 -3.60 10.02
CA LEU A 442 46.17 -2.21 9.63
C LEU A 442 47.13 -1.58 10.64
N ALA A 443 48.09 -0.79 10.16
CA ALA A 443 48.91 0.03 11.03
C ALA A 443 48.04 1.07 11.76
N PRO A 444 48.38 1.51 12.99
CA PRO A 444 47.58 2.49 13.73
C PRO A 444 47.31 3.79 12.96
N GLU A 445 48.26 4.24 12.14
CA GLU A 445 48.14 5.42 11.29
C GLU A 445 47.13 5.22 10.15
N GLU A 446 47.15 4.06 9.48
CA GLU A 446 46.20 3.70 8.42
C GLU A 446 44.79 3.53 8.99
N ALA A 447 44.65 2.95 10.18
CA ALA A 447 43.37 2.85 10.88
C ALA A 447 42.81 4.24 11.23
N ALA A 448 43.64 5.16 11.71
CA ALA A 448 43.25 6.54 11.99
C ALA A 448 42.87 7.31 10.70
N ALA A 449 43.60 7.09 9.59
CA ALA A 449 43.25 7.68 8.30
C ALA A 449 41.90 7.15 7.79
N LEU A 450 41.66 5.84 7.86
CA LEU A 450 40.36 5.25 7.48
C LEU A 450 39.22 5.75 8.36
N GLN A 451 39.46 5.92 9.67
CA GLN A 451 38.48 6.49 10.58
C GLN A 451 38.11 7.93 10.19
N LYS A 452 39.10 8.76 9.83
CA LYS A 452 38.83 10.11 9.30
C LYS A 452 38.00 10.09 8.02
N VAL A 453 38.26 9.14 7.11
CA VAL A 453 37.45 8.98 5.89
C VAL A 453 36.01 8.58 6.23
N LYS A 454 35.81 7.68 7.20
CA LYS A 454 34.46 7.31 7.69
C LYS A 454 33.72 8.49 8.31
N GLU A 455 34.43 9.31 9.10
CA GLU A 455 33.86 10.52 9.71
C GLU A 455 33.50 11.57 8.66
N LYS A 456 34.29 11.71 7.60
CA LYS A 456 34.02 12.58 6.46
C LYS A 456 32.79 12.14 5.65
N HIS A 457 32.49 10.84 5.60
CA HIS A 457 31.38 10.29 4.83
C HIS A 457 30.31 9.73 5.78
N SER A 458 29.77 10.62 6.61
CA SER A 458 28.98 10.22 7.78
C SER A 458 27.53 9.86 7.44
N LEU A 459 26.99 10.27 6.29
CA LEU A 459 25.57 10.16 5.97
C LEU A 459 25.12 8.78 5.45
N PHE A 460 26.03 7.85 5.18
CA PHE A 460 25.69 6.52 4.70
C PHE A 460 26.54 5.43 5.37
N THR A 461 26.12 4.18 5.22
CA THR A 461 26.89 3.00 5.66
C THR A 461 27.40 2.23 4.44
N PRO A 462 28.72 2.16 4.18
CA PRO A 462 29.24 1.39 3.05
C PRO A 462 29.08 -0.12 3.29
N SER A 463 28.64 -0.86 2.28
CA SER A 463 28.61 -2.33 2.29
C SER A 463 29.82 -2.90 1.57
N LEU A 464 30.41 -3.95 2.15
CA LEU A 464 31.40 -4.83 1.50
C LEU A 464 30.75 -6.00 0.75
N LYS A 465 29.46 -6.26 1.00
CA LYS A 465 28.68 -7.28 0.29
C LYS A 465 28.07 -6.68 -0.98
N PRO A 466 27.92 -7.48 -2.06
CA PRO A 466 27.20 -7.07 -3.25
C PRO A 466 25.74 -6.66 -2.96
N ALA A 467 25.21 -5.75 -3.75
CA ALA A 467 23.90 -5.15 -3.50
C ALA A 467 22.76 -6.18 -3.41
N HIS A 468 22.74 -7.19 -4.28
CA HIS A 468 21.72 -8.25 -4.25
C HIS A 468 21.76 -9.08 -2.95
N GLU A 469 22.92 -9.23 -2.29
CA GLU A 469 23.02 -9.95 -1.01
C GLU A 469 22.50 -9.12 0.15
N VAL A 470 22.88 -7.84 0.20
CA VAL A 470 22.39 -6.91 1.23
C VAL A 470 20.87 -6.75 1.13
N MET A 471 20.33 -6.72 -0.10
CA MET A 471 18.90 -6.69 -0.34
C MET A 471 18.21 -7.91 0.28
N LEU A 472 18.74 -9.12 0.07
CA LEU A 472 18.21 -10.34 0.66
C LEU A 472 18.34 -10.35 2.19
N ASP A 473 19.45 -9.85 2.73
CA ASP A 473 19.65 -9.71 4.18
C ASP A 473 18.59 -8.80 4.80
N LEU A 474 18.35 -7.62 4.21
CA LEU A 474 17.31 -6.68 4.67
C LEU A 474 15.90 -7.27 4.58
N LEU A 475 15.58 -7.98 3.50
CA LEU A 475 14.29 -8.67 3.34
C LEU A 475 14.10 -9.80 4.36
N ARG A 476 15.18 -10.47 4.77
CA ARG A 476 15.16 -11.53 5.79
C ARG A 476 14.98 -10.97 7.20
N GLU A 477 15.66 -9.86 7.50
CA GLU A 477 15.67 -9.20 8.81
C GLU A 477 14.38 -8.40 9.11
N ASN A 478 13.61 -8.03 8.08
CA ASN A 478 12.36 -7.31 8.23
C ASN A 478 11.14 -8.23 8.03
N GLU A 479 10.02 -7.85 8.63
CA GLU A 479 8.75 -8.56 8.47
C GLU A 479 8.32 -8.64 6.99
N PRO A 480 7.82 -9.80 6.51
CA PRO A 480 7.33 -9.92 5.14
C PRO A 480 6.25 -8.89 4.81
N GLY A 481 6.30 -8.33 3.60
CA GLY A 481 5.32 -7.37 3.10
C GLY A 481 5.52 -5.94 3.62
N THR A 482 6.66 -5.61 4.24
CA THR A 482 6.93 -4.28 4.80
C THR A 482 7.89 -3.42 3.98
N ILE A 483 8.76 -4.02 3.16
CA ILE A 483 9.75 -3.29 2.35
C ILE A 483 9.23 -3.14 0.92
N THR A 484 9.25 -1.91 0.39
CA THR A 484 9.04 -1.60 -1.02
C THR A 484 10.41 -1.45 -1.70
N ILE A 485 10.62 -2.10 -2.86
CA ILE A 485 11.81 -1.85 -3.67
C ILE A 485 11.42 -0.86 -4.78
N VAL A 486 12.14 0.25 -4.88
CA VAL A 486 12.00 1.23 -5.96
C VAL A 486 13.19 1.06 -6.89
N ALA A 487 12.98 0.40 -8.02
CA ALA A 487 14.00 0.15 -9.03
C ALA A 487 13.87 1.18 -10.15
N VAL A 488 14.84 2.07 -10.22
CA VAL A 488 14.95 3.16 -11.20
C VAL A 488 16.08 2.96 -12.21
N GLY A 489 16.80 1.84 -12.09
CA GLY A 489 17.78 1.38 -13.09
C GLY A 489 17.48 -0.01 -13.65
N PRO A 490 18.42 -0.59 -14.43
CA PRO A 490 18.30 -1.95 -14.96
C PRO A 490 18.09 -3.00 -13.85
N LEU A 491 17.14 -3.91 -14.05
CA LEU A 491 16.67 -4.84 -13.01
C LEU A 491 17.64 -6.00 -12.68
N THR A 492 18.91 -5.89 -13.03
CA THR A 492 19.93 -6.94 -12.92
C THR A 492 20.13 -7.38 -11.46
N ASN A 493 20.26 -6.44 -10.53
CA ASN A 493 20.40 -6.75 -9.10
C ASN A 493 19.21 -7.54 -8.55
N LEU A 494 17.99 -7.13 -8.93
CA LEU A 494 16.75 -7.80 -8.52
C LEU A 494 16.66 -9.20 -9.13
N ALA A 495 17.01 -9.37 -10.40
CA ALA A 495 17.01 -10.67 -11.06
C ALA A 495 18.01 -11.64 -10.42
N ILE A 496 19.21 -11.16 -10.03
CA ILE A 496 20.22 -11.93 -9.29
C ILE A 496 19.70 -12.29 -7.89
N ALA A 497 19.16 -11.33 -7.14
CA ALA A 497 18.62 -11.56 -5.79
C ALA A 497 17.50 -12.61 -5.82
N ALA A 498 16.55 -12.44 -6.73
CA ALA A 498 15.46 -13.37 -6.93
C ALA A 498 15.96 -14.76 -7.33
N ALA A 499 17.00 -14.86 -8.18
CA ALA A 499 17.50 -16.16 -8.64
C ALA A 499 18.26 -16.91 -7.55
N LYS A 500 18.94 -16.15 -6.68
CA LYS A 500 19.71 -16.70 -5.56
C LYS A 500 18.79 -17.23 -4.45
N GLU A 501 17.82 -16.43 -4.02
CA GLU A 501 16.88 -16.81 -2.95
C GLU A 501 15.44 -16.32 -3.27
N PRO A 502 14.70 -17.05 -4.13
CA PRO A 502 13.37 -16.62 -4.61
C PRO A 502 12.39 -16.34 -3.49
N GLU A 503 12.30 -17.24 -2.50
CA GLU A 503 11.37 -17.12 -1.37
C GLU A 503 11.71 -15.94 -0.45
N THR A 504 12.99 -15.66 -0.23
CA THR A 504 13.45 -14.48 0.52
C THR A 504 13.11 -13.21 -0.26
N PHE A 505 13.42 -13.17 -1.56
CA PHE A 505 13.12 -12.01 -2.41
C PHE A 505 11.62 -11.70 -2.45
N LEU A 506 10.78 -12.74 -2.55
CA LEU A 506 9.33 -12.59 -2.54
C LEU A 506 8.81 -11.94 -1.26
N ARG A 507 9.53 -11.94 -0.13
CA ARG A 507 9.09 -11.23 1.10
C ARG A 507 8.85 -9.74 0.91
N VAL A 508 9.34 -9.13 -0.18
CA VAL A 508 9.02 -7.76 -0.57
C VAL A 508 7.49 -7.49 -0.59
N LYS A 509 7.10 -6.26 -0.26
CA LYS A 509 5.73 -5.75 -0.35
C LYS A 509 5.32 -5.61 -1.81
N GLU A 510 6.08 -4.82 -2.55
CA GLU A 510 5.92 -4.53 -3.98
C GLU A 510 7.26 -4.04 -4.55
N VAL A 511 7.42 -4.18 -5.86
CA VAL A 511 8.52 -3.61 -6.63
C VAL A 511 7.95 -2.51 -7.53
N VAL A 512 8.36 -1.28 -7.29
CA VAL A 512 8.05 -0.11 -8.11
C VAL A 512 9.16 0.00 -9.15
N VAL A 513 8.82 -0.10 -10.42
CA VAL A 513 9.80 -0.14 -11.52
C VAL A 513 9.62 1.09 -12.39
N MET A 514 10.64 1.94 -12.51
CA MET A 514 10.75 2.86 -13.64
C MET A 514 11.25 2.06 -14.84
N GLY A 515 10.41 1.93 -15.85
CA GLY A 515 10.82 1.26 -17.08
C GLY A 515 9.66 0.86 -17.97
N GLY A 516 9.99 0.44 -19.18
CA GLY A 516 9.04 0.00 -20.19
C GLY A 516 8.33 1.14 -20.93
N ALA A 517 7.72 0.78 -22.06
CA ALA A 517 6.90 1.64 -22.90
C ALA A 517 5.78 0.77 -23.50
N ILE A 518 4.54 0.99 -23.05
CA ILE A 518 3.44 0.05 -23.29
C ILE A 518 2.69 0.42 -24.57
N ASP A 519 2.09 1.61 -24.60
CA ASP A 519 1.39 2.18 -25.75
C ASP A 519 2.10 3.44 -26.29
N ALA A 520 3.28 3.75 -25.73
CA ALA A 520 4.18 4.84 -26.12
C ALA A 520 5.42 4.34 -26.90
N PRO A 521 6.08 5.20 -27.70
CA PRO A 521 7.39 4.88 -28.25
C PRO A 521 8.45 4.76 -27.14
N GLY A 522 9.59 4.14 -27.46
CA GLY A 522 10.77 4.13 -26.59
C GLY A 522 11.47 5.49 -26.55
N ASN A 523 12.20 5.78 -25.45
CA ASN A 523 12.92 7.04 -25.25
C ASN A 523 14.30 7.10 -25.92
N ARG A 524 14.70 6.05 -26.66
CA ARG A 524 15.94 6.03 -27.44
C ARG A 524 15.75 6.75 -28.78
N SER A 525 16.04 8.05 -28.80
CA SER A 525 16.09 8.83 -30.05
C SER A 525 17.22 8.35 -30.97
N PRO A 526 17.02 8.27 -32.30
CA PRO A 526 18.10 7.95 -33.23
C PRO A 526 19.17 9.05 -33.17
N PRO A 527 20.47 8.71 -33.24
CA PRO A 527 21.50 9.72 -33.37
C PRO A 527 21.32 10.53 -34.67
N PRO A 528 21.79 11.79 -34.74
CA PRO A 528 21.69 12.62 -35.95
C PRO A 528 22.20 11.88 -37.20
N LEU A 529 21.47 11.98 -38.33
CA LEU A 529 21.80 11.22 -39.56
C LEU A 529 23.27 11.35 -39.99
N HIS A 530 23.84 12.55 -39.93
CA HIS A 530 25.24 12.79 -40.33
C HIS A 530 26.27 12.03 -39.47
N LEU A 531 25.90 11.62 -38.25
CA LEU A 531 26.74 10.78 -37.38
C LEU A 531 26.58 9.29 -37.67
N ILE A 532 25.39 8.86 -38.13
CA ILE A 532 25.13 7.48 -38.55
C ILE A 532 25.94 7.15 -39.81
N TYR A 533 25.97 8.09 -40.76
CA TYR A 533 26.64 7.91 -42.05
C TYR A 533 28.08 8.45 -42.10
N SER A 534 28.69 8.79 -40.94
CA SER A 534 30.09 9.18 -40.94
C SER A 534 30.96 7.98 -41.30
N ALA A 535 32.05 8.22 -42.04
CA ALA A 535 33.00 7.17 -42.39
C ALA A 535 33.49 6.41 -41.14
N SER A 536 33.66 7.12 -40.02
CA SER A 536 34.04 6.54 -38.72
C SER A 536 33.00 5.60 -38.09
N THR A 537 31.69 5.83 -38.29
CA THR A 537 30.63 4.96 -37.73
C THR A 537 30.34 3.77 -38.65
N LEU A 538 30.41 3.98 -39.97
CA LEU A 538 30.16 2.96 -40.98
C LEU A 538 31.34 1.99 -41.17
N SER A 539 32.59 2.44 -40.97
CA SER A 539 33.79 1.61 -41.12
C SER A 539 34.04 0.66 -39.93
N ILE A 540 33.28 0.80 -38.84
CA ILE A 540 33.39 -0.09 -37.70
C ILE A 540 32.70 -1.40 -38.09
N SER A 541 33.50 -2.46 -38.27
CA SER A 541 32.96 -3.82 -38.29
C SER A 541 32.14 -4.03 -37.03
N VAL A 542 31.03 -4.78 -37.12
CA VAL A 542 30.28 -5.18 -35.89
C VAL A 542 31.33 -5.80 -34.97
N PRO A 543 31.71 -5.13 -33.87
CA PRO A 543 32.82 -5.63 -33.09
C PRO A 543 32.43 -7.00 -32.56
N PRO A 544 33.38 -7.94 -32.41
CA PRO A 544 33.14 -9.04 -31.50
C PRO A 544 32.72 -8.40 -30.18
N PHE A 545 31.54 -8.83 -29.74
CA PHE A 545 30.74 -8.47 -28.59
C PHE A 545 31.47 -8.09 -27.26
N GLY A 546 32.79 -8.22 -27.14
CA GLY A 546 33.60 -7.87 -25.97
C GLY A 546 34.31 -6.51 -25.95
N LEU A 547 34.20 -5.65 -26.97
CA LEU A 547 35.03 -4.43 -27.09
C LEU A 547 34.55 -3.20 -26.28
N ILE A 548 33.41 -3.26 -25.57
CA ILE A 548 32.81 -2.11 -24.87
C ILE A 548 33.48 -1.82 -23.50
N LYS A 549 34.34 -2.71 -22.99
CA LYS A 549 35.05 -2.53 -21.70
C LYS A 549 36.32 -1.67 -21.78
N GLN A 550 36.63 -1.05 -22.92
CA GLN A 550 37.79 -0.16 -23.02
C GLN A 550 37.51 1.21 -22.35
N PRO A 551 38.54 1.89 -21.78
CA PRO A 551 38.45 3.29 -21.34
C PRO A 551 37.92 4.20 -22.45
N ASN A 552 37.50 5.42 -22.13
CA ASN A 552 36.91 6.40 -23.07
C ASN A 552 37.69 6.52 -24.40
N THR A 553 37.30 5.74 -25.41
CA THR A 553 37.90 5.72 -26.75
C THR A 553 36.89 6.19 -27.80
N PRO A 554 37.34 6.77 -28.92
CA PRO A 554 36.48 7.08 -30.06
C PRO A 554 35.66 5.88 -30.57
N LEU A 555 36.18 4.66 -30.42
CA LEU A 555 35.50 3.42 -30.78
C LEU A 555 34.30 3.15 -29.86
N ARG A 556 34.47 3.24 -28.54
CA ARG A 556 33.38 3.11 -27.56
C ARG A 556 32.26 4.11 -27.84
N TYR A 557 32.61 5.38 -28.07
CA TYR A 557 31.66 6.43 -28.39
C TYR A 557 30.84 6.13 -29.67
N SER A 558 31.50 5.62 -30.70
CA SER A 558 30.86 5.26 -31.96
C SER A 558 29.94 4.03 -31.83
N LEU A 559 30.31 3.06 -30.99
CA LEU A 559 29.48 1.88 -30.68
C LEU A 559 28.24 2.23 -29.86
N ASN A 560 28.38 3.08 -28.84
CA ASN A 560 27.25 3.59 -28.07
C ASN A 560 26.25 4.31 -28.98
N LYS A 561 26.72 5.13 -29.93
CA LYS A 561 25.85 5.78 -30.93
C LYS A 561 25.16 4.77 -31.85
N ARG A 562 25.89 3.78 -32.36
CA ARG A 562 25.33 2.78 -33.29
C ARG A 562 24.26 1.89 -32.64
N ASN A 563 24.42 1.52 -31.37
CA ASN A 563 23.50 0.62 -30.68
C ASN A 563 22.26 1.31 -30.07
N GLN A 564 21.99 2.58 -30.41
CA GLN A 564 20.84 3.38 -29.93
C GLN A 564 19.53 3.11 -30.70
N MET A 565 19.42 2.04 -31.49
CA MET A 565 18.36 1.87 -32.49
C MET A 565 17.16 1.02 -32.03
N THR A 566 16.49 1.35 -30.91
CA THR A 566 15.21 0.71 -30.57
C THR A 566 14.06 1.73 -30.50
N PRO A 567 13.11 1.69 -31.46
CA PRO A 567 11.98 2.64 -31.47
C PRO A 567 10.92 2.34 -30.40
N GLY A 568 10.94 1.16 -29.77
CA GLY A 568 9.89 0.71 -28.86
C GLY A 568 10.36 0.26 -27.48
N ALA A 569 11.65 0.37 -27.15
CA ALA A 569 12.17 -0.04 -25.87
C ALA A 569 12.59 1.18 -25.03
N GLU A 570 12.19 1.18 -23.78
CA GLU A 570 12.69 2.09 -22.76
C GLU A 570 14.10 1.65 -22.30
N PHE A 571 14.94 2.62 -21.92
CA PHE A 571 16.37 2.42 -21.62
C PHE A 571 16.68 1.33 -20.59
N ASN A 572 16.10 1.37 -19.39
CA ASN A 572 16.36 0.42 -18.31
C ASN A 572 16.00 -1.01 -18.72
N THR A 573 14.84 -1.15 -19.37
CA THR A 573 14.38 -2.43 -19.90
C THR A 573 15.28 -2.94 -21.02
N TYR A 574 15.80 -2.03 -21.86
CA TYR A 574 16.71 -2.38 -22.95
C TYR A 574 18.14 -2.69 -22.48
N ALA A 575 18.58 -2.08 -21.38
CA ALA A 575 19.91 -2.27 -20.82
C ALA A 575 20.11 -3.66 -20.22
N ASP A 576 19.04 -4.26 -19.67
CA ASP A 576 18.98 -5.68 -19.32
C ASP A 576 17.57 -6.26 -19.54
N SER A 577 17.29 -6.65 -20.79
CA SER A 577 15.98 -7.16 -21.19
C SER A 577 15.67 -8.51 -20.57
N ILE A 578 16.71 -9.32 -20.36
CA ILE A 578 16.60 -10.63 -19.72
C ILE A 578 16.28 -10.46 -18.23
N ALA A 579 16.98 -9.58 -17.51
CA ALA A 579 16.66 -9.31 -16.11
C ALA A 579 15.22 -8.81 -15.95
N SER A 580 14.78 -7.90 -16.84
CA SER A 580 13.42 -7.35 -16.83
C SER A 580 12.37 -8.44 -17.06
N ALA A 581 12.57 -9.29 -18.08
CA ALA A 581 11.69 -10.42 -18.35
C ALA A 581 11.63 -11.40 -17.16
N ARG A 582 12.77 -11.71 -16.55
CA ARG A 582 12.87 -12.61 -15.38
C ARG A 582 12.13 -12.06 -14.17
N VAL A 583 12.27 -10.77 -13.86
CA VAL A 583 11.54 -10.14 -12.74
C VAL A 583 10.04 -10.10 -13.02
N PHE A 584 9.63 -9.78 -14.26
CA PHE A 584 8.20 -9.75 -14.63
C PHE A 584 7.57 -11.14 -14.57
N ALA A 585 8.30 -12.20 -14.93
CA ALA A 585 7.84 -13.59 -14.83
C ALA A 585 7.43 -13.98 -13.39
N LEU A 586 8.03 -13.40 -12.35
CA LEU A 586 7.67 -13.67 -10.96
C LEU A 586 6.28 -13.17 -10.57
N THR A 587 5.64 -12.37 -11.41
CA THR A 587 4.23 -11.95 -11.25
C THR A 587 3.24 -13.00 -11.78
N SER A 588 3.72 -13.97 -12.56
CA SER A 588 2.91 -15.08 -13.08
C SER A 588 2.60 -16.12 -11.99
N GLN A 589 1.49 -16.84 -12.15
CA GLN A 589 1.23 -18.05 -11.34
C GLN A 589 2.17 -19.20 -11.70
N ASN A 590 2.63 -19.22 -12.96
CA ASN A 590 3.52 -20.23 -13.53
C ASN A 590 4.69 -19.50 -14.22
N PRO A 591 5.68 -19.01 -13.47
CA PRO A 591 6.77 -18.17 -14.00
C PRO A 591 7.53 -18.82 -15.15
N HIS A 592 7.75 -20.15 -15.10
CA HIS A 592 8.48 -20.89 -16.13
C HIS A 592 7.86 -20.76 -17.54
N LEU A 593 6.55 -20.52 -17.63
CA LEU A 593 5.83 -20.34 -18.91
C LEU A 593 5.99 -18.93 -19.51
N THR A 594 6.63 -18.03 -18.79
CA THR A 594 6.82 -16.62 -19.16
C THR A 594 8.27 -16.18 -19.13
N MET A 595 9.18 -17.10 -18.74
CA MET A 595 10.61 -16.84 -18.76
C MET A 595 11.09 -16.68 -20.20
N PRO A 596 12.02 -15.74 -20.46
CA PRO A 596 12.58 -15.61 -21.80
C PRO A 596 13.38 -16.86 -22.16
N PRO A 597 13.45 -17.23 -23.46
CA PRO A 597 14.30 -18.31 -23.91
C PRO A 597 15.76 -18.00 -23.55
N VAL A 598 16.51 -19.03 -23.16
CA VAL A 598 17.93 -18.90 -22.83
C VAL A 598 18.70 -18.55 -24.11
N ILE A 599 19.19 -17.32 -24.23
CA ILE A 599 20.03 -16.92 -25.36
C ILE A 599 21.45 -17.44 -25.13
N SER A 600 21.74 -18.58 -25.75
CA SER A 600 23.02 -19.28 -25.70
C SER A 600 24.13 -18.56 -26.49
N ASN A 601 24.45 -17.30 -26.16
CA ASN A 601 25.58 -16.58 -26.78
C ASN A 601 26.90 -16.75 -26.01
N GLY A 602 27.02 -17.84 -25.24
CA GLY A 602 28.28 -18.58 -25.08
C GLY A 602 29.38 -18.05 -24.15
N LYS A 603 29.18 -17.02 -23.31
CA LYS A 603 30.27 -16.53 -22.42
C LYS A 603 29.92 -16.06 -21.00
N LYS A 604 28.64 -15.95 -20.60
CA LYS A 604 28.24 -15.50 -19.26
C LYS A 604 27.54 -16.61 -18.46
N GLU A 605 27.80 -16.67 -17.16
CA GLU A 605 27.14 -17.63 -16.25
C GLU A 605 25.62 -17.46 -16.33
N GLN A 606 24.92 -18.55 -16.64
CA GLN A 606 23.47 -18.56 -16.63
C GLN A 606 22.99 -18.65 -15.20
N LEU A 607 22.15 -17.69 -14.77
CA LEU A 607 21.46 -17.78 -13.50
C LEU A 607 20.61 -19.06 -13.46
N PRO A 608 20.49 -19.72 -12.30
CA PRO A 608 19.66 -20.93 -12.17
C PRO A 608 18.20 -20.64 -12.56
N PRO A 609 17.46 -21.67 -13.02
CA PRO A 609 16.03 -21.54 -13.22
C PRO A 609 15.33 -21.23 -11.88
N TYR A 610 14.23 -20.48 -11.93
CA TYR A 610 13.38 -20.28 -10.76
C TYR A 610 12.65 -21.58 -10.38
N PRO A 611 12.21 -21.72 -9.12
CA PRO A 611 11.33 -22.83 -8.71
C PRO A 611 10.06 -22.87 -9.57
N GLU A 612 9.58 -24.07 -9.91
CA GLU A 612 8.35 -24.27 -10.70
C GLU A 612 7.11 -23.68 -10.01
N LYS A 613 7.12 -23.59 -8.68
CA LYS A 613 6.04 -23.01 -7.87
C LYS A 613 6.62 -22.00 -6.89
N LEU A 614 6.01 -20.82 -6.84
CA LEU A 614 6.33 -19.77 -5.88
C LEU A 614 5.32 -19.78 -4.72
N SER A 615 5.75 -19.48 -3.50
CA SER A 615 4.83 -19.37 -2.35
C SER A 615 3.80 -18.23 -2.52
N LYS A 616 4.18 -17.17 -3.25
CA LYS A 616 3.30 -16.08 -3.67
C LYS A 616 3.85 -15.40 -4.92
N ARG A 617 3.00 -14.64 -5.60
CA ARG A 617 3.39 -13.83 -6.76
C ARG A 617 4.04 -12.53 -6.30
N LEU A 618 5.01 -12.06 -7.08
CA LEU A 618 5.55 -10.71 -6.95
C LEU A 618 4.48 -9.69 -7.35
N THR A 619 4.42 -8.57 -6.62
CA THR A 619 3.61 -7.41 -7.03
C THR A 619 4.51 -6.38 -7.69
N ILE A 620 4.28 -6.09 -8.96
CA ILE A 620 5.00 -5.05 -9.71
C ILE A 620 4.08 -3.86 -9.97
N LYS A 621 4.59 -2.66 -9.69
CA LYS A 621 4.03 -1.38 -10.10
C LYS A 621 4.95 -0.76 -11.14
N LEU A 622 4.59 -0.92 -12.41
CA LEU A 622 5.40 -0.41 -13.52
C LEU A 622 5.05 1.06 -13.81
N PHE A 623 6.05 1.89 -13.98
CA PHE A 623 5.96 3.31 -14.35
C PHE A 623 6.60 3.47 -15.74
N PRO A 624 5.84 3.22 -16.82
CA PRO A 624 6.37 3.29 -18.17
C PRO A 624 6.45 4.74 -18.68
N LEU A 625 7.10 4.91 -19.84
CA LEU A 625 7.19 6.19 -20.55
C LEU A 625 5.82 6.83 -20.79
N ASP A 626 4.79 6.02 -21.03
CA ASP A 626 3.39 6.45 -21.19
C ASP A 626 2.91 7.43 -20.10
N THR A 627 3.38 7.24 -18.86
CA THR A 627 3.02 8.11 -17.74
C THR A 627 4.15 9.04 -17.34
N THR A 628 5.39 8.57 -17.37
CA THR A 628 6.53 9.36 -16.85
C THR A 628 6.86 10.56 -17.73
N GLU A 629 6.65 10.48 -19.06
CA GLU A 629 6.90 11.60 -19.98
C GLU A 629 5.98 12.80 -19.75
N LEU A 630 4.84 12.61 -19.06
CA LEU A 630 3.89 13.67 -18.73
C LEU A 630 4.38 14.58 -17.59
N HIS A 631 5.36 14.12 -16.81
CA HIS A 631 5.91 14.87 -15.68
C HIS A 631 7.20 15.55 -16.09
N VAL A 632 7.14 16.86 -16.28
CA VAL A 632 8.29 17.65 -16.75
C VAL A 632 8.67 18.68 -15.69
N LEU A 633 9.96 18.86 -15.47
CA LEU A 633 10.55 20.03 -14.83
C LEU A 633 10.93 21.05 -15.91
N PRO A 634 10.16 22.13 -16.10
CA PRO A 634 10.47 23.13 -17.11
C PRO A 634 11.76 23.86 -16.75
N LYS A 635 12.60 24.16 -17.75
CA LYS A 635 13.86 24.89 -17.55
C LYS A 635 13.63 26.25 -16.87
N ALA A 636 12.66 27.01 -17.39
CA ALA A 636 12.32 28.33 -16.85
C ALA A 636 11.90 28.25 -15.37
N MET A 637 11.11 27.24 -15.00
CA MET A 637 10.71 27.03 -13.60
C MET A 637 11.92 26.76 -12.70
N TYR A 638 12.86 25.93 -13.16
CA TYR A 638 14.08 25.67 -12.41
C TYR A 638 14.95 26.92 -12.25
N GLU A 639 15.18 27.65 -13.35
CA GLU A 639 15.96 28.89 -13.37
C GLU A 639 15.35 29.97 -12.47
N ASP A 640 14.03 30.14 -12.49
CA ASP A 640 13.33 31.08 -11.60
C ASP A 640 13.49 30.67 -10.14
N TYR A 641 13.41 29.37 -9.83
CA TYR A 641 13.48 28.86 -8.46
C TYR A 641 14.86 29.03 -7.82
N ILE A 642 15.94 28.70 -8.55
CA ILE A 642 17.31 28.83 -8.01
C ILE A 642 17.73 30.29 -7.80
N ASN A 643 17.08 31.23 -8.48
CA ASN A 643 17.33 32.66 -8.35
C ASN A 643 16.54 33.33 -7.21
N LEU A 644 15.66 32.60 -6.52
CA LEU A 644 14.93 33.12 -5.36
C LEU A 644 15.90 33.52 -4.25
N LYS A 645 15.65 34.66 -3.60
CA LYS A 645 16.50 35.19 -2.51
C LYS A 645 16.83 34.15 -1.42
N PRO A 646 15.90 33.31 -0.95
CA PRO A 646 16.21 32.30 0.08
C PRO A 646 17.09 31.14 -0.40
N ILE A 647 17.20 30.93 -1.72
CA ILE A 647 17.92 29.82 -2.36
C ILE A 647 19.28 30.27 -2.91
N LYS A 648 19.43 31.56 -3.21
CA LYS A 648 20.66 32.13 -3.74
C LYS A 648 21.85 31.84 -2.81
N GLY A 649 22.88 31.18 -3.34
CA GLY A 649 24.06 30.74 -2.59
C GLY A 649 23.92 29.37 -1.92
N SER A 650 22.84 28.63 -2.18
CA SER A 650 22.69 27.22 -1.78
C SER A 650 23.74 26.36 -2.50
N PRO A 651 24.60 25.62 -1.77
CA PRO A 651 25.53 24.67 -2.37
C PRO A 651 24.82 23.60 -3.21
N MET A 652 23.61 23.19 -2.81
CA MET A 652 22.80 22.24 -3.56
C MET A 652 22.29 22.85 -4.88
N ALA A 653 21.79 24.09 -4.86
CA ALA A 653 21.35 24.78 -6.07
C ALA A 653 22.51 25.00 -7.06
N GLU A 654 23.67 25.42 -6.56
CA GLU A 654 24.87 25.59 -7.38
C GLU A 654 25.30 24.27 -8.04
N TRP A 655 25.39 23.18 -7.27
CA TRP A 655 25.78 21.89 -7.81
C TRP A 655 24.77 21.32 -8.81
N THR A 656 23.47 21.38 -8.48
CA THR A 656 22.42 20.89 -9.38
C THR A 656 22.34 21.67 -10.69
N SER A 657 22.63 22.98 -10.66
CA SER A 657 22.58 23.82 -11.86
C SER A 657 23.56 23.37 -12.93
N LEU A 658 24.74 22.88 -12.54
CA LEU A 658 25.79 22.48 -13.47
C LEU A 658 25.37 21.31 -14.36
N PHE A 659 24.80 20.26 -13.77
CA PHE A 659 24.39 19.08 -14.54
C PHE A 659 23.00 19.24 -15.16
N LEU A 660 22.09 20.02 -14.55
CA LEU A 660 20.78 20.29 -15.14
C LEU A 660 20.88 21.21 -16.36
N ASP A 661 21.75 22.23 -16.35
CA ASP A 661 22.00 23.07 -17.52
C ASP A 661 22.56 22.27 -18.71
N ALA A 662 23.49 21.36 -18.44
CA ALA A 662 24.02 20.45 -19.45
C ALA A 662 22.90 19.58 -20.05
N THR A 663 22.00 19.09 -19.20
CA THR A 663 20.88 18.25 -19.60
C THR A 663 19.83 19.03 -20.39
N PHE A 664 19.46 20.25 -19.97
CA PHE A 664 18.54 21.09 -20.72
C PHE A 664 19.09 21.44 -22.10
N LYS A 665 20.39 21.76 -22.21
CA LYS A 665 21.06 21.98 -23.51
C LYS A 665 21.03 20.71 -24.36
N LYS A 666 21.23 19.54 -23.76
CA LYS A 666 21.16 18.26 -24.45
C LYS A 666 19.75 17.98 -24.99
N ASN A 667 18.72 18.15 -24.17
CA ASN A 667 17.31 17.98 -24.57
C ASN A 667 16.95 18.91 -25.75
N ALA A 668 17.34 20.18 -25.66
CA ALA A 668 17.14 21.13 -26.76
C ALA A 668 17.86 20.71 -28.05
N SER A 669 19.06 20.10 -27.95
CA SER A 669 19.82 19.62 -29.11
C SER A 669 19.21 18.38 -29.79
N LEU A 670 18.50 17.54 -29.02
CA LEU A 670 17.87 16.32 -29.53
C LEU A 670 16.56 16.62 -30.26
N ASN A 671 15.90 17.72 -29.91
CA ASN A 671 14.66 18.13 -30.56
C ASN A 671 14.70 19.61 -30.99
N PRO A 672 15.47 19.96 -32.05
CA PRO A 672 15.69 21.36 -32.45
C PRO A 672 14.42 22.10 -32.91
N GLN A 673 13.37 21.35 -33.26
CA GLN A 673 12.08 21.89 -33.69
C GLN A 673 11.11 22.09 -32.52
N GLN A 674 11.45 21.62 -31.32
CA GLN A 674 10.62 21.80 -30.13
C GLN A 674 10.64 23.27 -29.71
N ASP A 675 9.46 23.77 -29.35
CA ASP A 675 9.32 25.10 -28.77
C ASP A 675 10.25 25.24 -27.55
N PRO A 676 11.17 26.22 -27.51
CA PRO A 676 12.07 26.46 -26.39
C PRO A 676 11.35 26.65 -25.05
N THR A 677 10.09 27.11 -25.07
CA THR A 677 9.26 27.26 -23.86
C THR A 677 8.76 25.93 -23.31
N LYS A 678 8.80 24.85 -24.11
CA LYS A 678 8.53 23.47 -23.71
C LYS A 678 9.82 22.69 -23.37
N ALA A 679 10.97 23.37 -23.32
CA ALA A 679 12.21 22.75 -22.89
C ALA A 679 12.14 22.41 -21.39
N GLY A 680 12.42 21.16 -21.06
CA GLY A 680 12.39 20.67 -19.69
C GLY A 680 13.03 19.30 -19.58
N LEU A 681 13.11 18.81 -18.35
CA LEU A 681 13.58 17.48 -18.00
C LEU A 681 12.38 16.62 -17.62
N GLN A 682 12.20 15.48 -18.29
CA GLN A 682 11.21 14.50 -17.89
C GLN A 682 11.65 13.85 -16.56
N LEU A 683 10.76 13.79 -15.59
CA LEU A 683 11.03 13.32 -14.23
C LEU A 683 10.66 11.85 -14.10
N HIS A 684 11.38 10.99 -14.82
CA HIS A 684 11.12 9.55 -14.85
C HIS A 684 11.27 8.90 -13.46
N ASP A 685 12.47 8.94 -12.90
CA ASP A 685 12.76 8.30 -11.62
C ASP A 685 12.10 9.00 -10.43
N PRO A 686 12.08 10.35 -10.35
CA PRO A 686 11.42 11.03 -9.24
C PRO A 686 9.94 10.68 -9.10
N LEU A 687 9.24 10.36 -10.20
CA LEU A 687 7.84 9.97 -10.15
C LEU A 687 7.62 8.66 -9.36
N THR A 688 8.57 7.74 -9.38
CA THR A 688 8.49 6.50 -8.59
C THR A 688 8.66 6.76 -7.09
N ILE A 689 9.53 7.69 -6.72
CA ILE A 689 9.67 8.18 -5.34
C ILE A 689 8.42 8.96 -4.91
N TRP A 690 7.82 9.73 -5.81
CA TRP A 690 6.55 10.40 -5.56
C TRP A 690 5.43 9.39 -5.24
N TYR A 691 5.36 8.26 -5.95
CA TYR A 691 4.47 7.16 -5.57
C TYR A 691 4.82 6.57 -4.20
N ALA A 692 6.11 6.35 -3.90
CA ALA A 692 6.53 5.82 -2.60
C ALA A 692 6.16 6.74 -1.42
N LEU A 693 6.13 8.07 -1.65
CA LEU A 693 5.69 9.09 -0.70
C LEU A 693 4.17 9.11 -0.48
N CYS A 694 3.40 8.90 -1.54
CA CYS A 694 1.94 8.97 -1.48
C CYS A 694 1.22 7.77 -2.12
N PRO A 695 1.52 6.52 -1.72
CA PRO A 695 1.06 5.32 -2.42
C PRO A 695 -0.46 5.14 -2.32
N ASN A 696 -1.08 5.69 -1.27
CA ASN A 696 -2.52 5.61 -1.02
C ASN A 696 -3.33 6.72 -1.72
N ASN A 697 -2.69 7.59 -2.51
CA ASN A 697 -3.40 8.64 -3.22
C ASN A 697 -4.32 8.03 -4.29
N SER A 698 -5.63 8.24 -4.15
CA SER A 698 -6.65 7.68 -5.05
C SER A 698 -6.54 8.10 -6.52
N ALA A 699 -5.75 9.15 -6.82
CA ALA A 699 -5.47 9.61 -8.17
C ALA A 699 -4.55 8.66 -8.96
N TRP A 700 -3.72 7.86 -8.27
CA TRP A 700 -2.96 6.80 -8.94
C TRP A 700 -3.92 5.77 -9.54
N LYS A 701 -3.76 5.48 -10.83
CA LYS A 701 -4.49 4.41 -11.52
C LYS A 701 -3.50 3.43 -12.10
N PHE A 702 -3.73 2.15 -11.82
CA PHE A 702 -2.93 1.04 -12.33
C PHE A 702 -3.83 0.08 -13.09
N LYS A 703 -3.30 -0.46 -14.19
CA LYS A 703 -3.94 -1.49 -14.98
C LYS A 703 -3.07 -2.75 -14.95
N GLU A 704 -3.64 -3.86 -14.50
CA GLU A 704 -2.94 -5.15 -14.48
C GLU A 704 -3.11 -5.86 -15.82
N GLU A 705 -2.01 -6.19 -16.50
CA GLU A 705 -2.00 -6.88 -17.80
C GLU A 705 -0.88 -7.92 -17.90
N ASP A 706 -0.98 -8.84 -18.89
CA ASP A 706 0.13 -9.71 -19.31
C ASP A 706 1.15 -8.88 -20.10
N VAL A 707 2.02 -8.19 -19.38
CA VAL A 707 3.15 -7.44 -19.93
C VAL A 707 4.36 -8.36 -20.01
N ARG A 708 4.88 -8.61 -21.22
CA ARG A 708 6.11 -9.37 -21.44
C ARG A 708 7.19 -8.48 -22.01
N VAL A 709 8.45 -8.93 -21.94
CA VAL A 709 9.60 -8.21 -22.49
C VAL A 709 10.17 -9.04 -23.62
N GLU A 710 10.34 -8.44 -24.80
CA GLU A 710 11.05 -9.06 -25.93
C GLU A 710 12.55 -9.05 -25.66
N THR A 711 13.22 -10.20 -25.77
CA THR A 711 14.64 -10.33 -25.38
C THR A 711 15.57 -10.67 -26.55
N SER A 712 15.03 -10.99 -27.71
CA SER A 712 15.77 -11.58 -28.83
C SER A 712 15.75 -10.74 -30.11
N GLY A 713 14.68 -9.99 -30.36
CA GLY A 713 14.48 -9.26 -31.62
C GLY A 713 15.54 -8.19 -31.88
N GLN A 714 16.10 -8.16 -33.10
CA GLN A 714 17.11 -7.16 -33.48
C GLN A 714 16.66 -5.71 -33.27
N TRP A 715 15.39 -5.42 -33.55
CA TRP A 715 14.80 -4.07 -33.52
C TRP A 715 13.88 -3.83 -32.32
N THR A 716 13.43 -4.91 -31.67
CA THR A 716 12.37 -4.90 -30.66
C THR A 716 12.83 -5.42 -29.30
N ARG A 717 14.11 -5.80 -29.14
CA ARG A 717 14.68 -6.15 -27.84
C ARG A 717 14.45 -5.04 -26.83
N GLY A 718 14.03 -5.41 -25.62
CA GLY A 718 13.63 -4.50 -24.55
C GLY A 718 12.22 -3.92 -24.69
N CYS A 719 11.51 -4.15 -25.81
CA CYS A 719 10.13 -3.69 -25.93
C CYS A 719 9.24 -4.44 -24.95
N THR A 720 8.39 -3.70 -24.24
CA THR A 720 7.31 -4.27 -23.45
C THR A 720 6.10 -4.54 -24.35
N ILE A 721 5.65 -5.79 -24.39
CA ILE A 721 4.60 -6.27 -25.30
C ILE A 721 3.36 -6.62 -24.50
N VAL A 722 2.21 -6.13 -24.99
CA VAL A 722 0.87 -6.51 -24.52
C VAL A 722 0.04 -6.94 -25.72
N ASP A 723 -0.72 -8.04 -25.59
CA ASP A 723 -1.57 -8.52 -26.68
C ASP A 723 -2.85 -7.66 -26.84
N ARG A 724 -2.81 -6.72 -27.78
CA ARG A 724 -3.91 -5.78 -28.08
C ARG A 724 -5.00 -6.29 -29.02
N ARG A 725 -4.97 -7.56 -29.47
CA ARG A 725 -5.93 -8.09 -30.47
C ARG A 725 -7.39 -8.25 -30.00
N GLY A 726 -7.73 -7.84 -28.79
CA GLY A 726 -9.11 -7.76 -28.29
C GLY A 726 -9.82 -9.10 -28.02
N ARG A 727 -9.12 -10.23 -28.09
CA ARG A 727 -9.70 -11.56 -27.81
C ARG A 727 -9.88 -11.78 -26.30
N PRO A 728 -10.96 -12.45 -25.85
CA PRO A 728 -11.18 -12.71 -24.44
C PRO A 728 -10.06 -13.61 -23.88
N ILE A 729 -9.68 -13.37 -22.62
CA ILE A 729 -8.81 -14.25 -21.86
C ILE A 729 -9.69 -15.37 -21.29
N THR A 730 -9.29 -16.62 -21.52
CA THR A 730 -10.02 -17.82 -21.10
C THR A 730 -9.09 -18.76 -20.34
N GLU A 731 -9.62 -19.64 -19.50
CA GLU A 731 -8.83 -20.71 -18.92
C GLU A 731 -8.64 -21.82 -19.96
N GLY A 732 -7.38 -22.11 -20.33
CA GLY A 732 -7.07 -23.13 -21.35
C GLY A 732 -7.37 -24.56 -20.89
N GLN A 733 -7.57 -25.47 -21.85
CA GLN A 733 -7.60 -26.92 -21.60
C GLN A 733 -6.27 -27.54 -22.07
N GLY A 734 -5.57 -28.28 -21.19
CA GLY A 734 -4.27 -28.88 -21.49
C GLY A 734 -3.25 -28.75 -20.34
N ASP A 735 -2.15 -29.51 -20.46
CA ASP A 735 -1.05 -29.53 -19.50
C ASP A 735 -0.21 -28.23 -19.54
N LEU A 736 0.34 -27.85 -18.39
CA LEU A 736 1.17 -26.66 -18.19
C LEU A 736 2.68 -27.00 -18.16
N SER A 737 3.04 -28.21 -18.61
CA SER A 737 4.41 -28.71 -18.66
C SER A 737 5.20 -28.18 -19.87
N GLU A 738 4.55 -27.87 -20.98
CA GLU A 738 5.22 -27.42 -22.21
C GLU A 738 5.00 -25.93 -22.51
N GLU A 739 6.12 -25.23 -22.72
CA GLU A 739 6.12 -23.90 -23.34
C GLU A 739 5.62 -24.03 -24.78
N VAL A 740 4.67 -23.19 -25.16
CA VAL A 740 4.16 -23.21 -26.53
C VAL A 740 4.94 -22.17 -27.32
N VAL A 741 5.79 -22.63 -28.22
CA VAL A 741 6.65 -21.77 -29.04
C VAL A 741 5.76 -20.88 -29.93
N GLY A 742 5.93 -19.55 -29.80
CA GLY A 742 5.17 -18.56 -30.56
C GLY A 742 3.80 -18.25 -29.98
N ASP A 743 2.88 -17.79 -30.84
CA ASP A 743 1.56 -17.29 -30.46
C ASP A 743 0.44 -18.28 -30.83
N ALA A 744 0.50 -19.48 -30.25
CA ALA A 744 -0.58 -20.46 -30.37
C ALA A 744 -1.67 -20.27 -29.29
N GLY A 745 -2.00 -19.01 -28.98
CA GLY A 745 -3.05 -18.66 -28.01
C GLY A 745 -2.61 -18.66 -26.54
N GLY A 746 -1.35 -18.95 -26.22
CA GLY A 746 -0.84 -18.94 -24.84
C GLY A 746 -0.92 -17.58 -24.13
N TRP A 747 -0.95 -16.47 -24.88
CA TRP A 747 -1.19 -15.11 -24.37
C TRP A 747 -2.63 -14.89 -23.88
N ARG A 748 -3.55 -15.79 -24.23
CA ARG A 748 -4.98 -15.71 -23.87
C ARG A 748 -5.39 -16.74 -22.83
N ASP A 749 -4.44 -17.53 -22.32
CA ASP A 749 -4.68 -18.47 -21.23
C ASP A 749 -4.50 -17.76 -19.88
N SER A 750 -5.56 -17.68 -19.06
CA SER A 750 -5.52 -17.06 -17.74
C SER A 750 -4.51 -17.71 -16.78
N ARG A 751 -4.08 -18.95 -17.03
CA ARG A 751 -3.07 -19.65 -16.23
C ARG A 751 -1.64 -19.29 -16.65
N ARG A 752 -1.48 -18.68 -17.83
CA ARG A 752 -0.21 -18.21 -18.41
C ARG A 752 -0.13 -16.68 -18.28
N GLY A 753 1.07 -16.15 -18.55
CA GLY A 753 1.29 -14.70 -18.61
C GLY A 753 1.56 -14.03 -17.27
N ASN A 754 2.12 -12.83 -17.37
CA ASN A 754 2.49 -11.99 -16.24
C ASN A 754 1.26 -11.26 -15.69
N ARG A 755 1.42 -10.65 -14.51
CA ARG A 755 0.44 -9.78 -13.84
C ARG A 755 1.13 -8.51 -13.38
N VAL A 756 1.48 -7.69 -14.36
CA VAL A 756 2.18 -6.41 -14.12
C VAL A 756 1.14 -5.31 -14.05
N GLY A 757 1.07 -4.61 -12.92
CA GLY A 757 0.24 -3.44 -12.74
C GLY A 757 0.97 -2.19 -13.23
N TRP A 758 0.68 -1.71 -14.44
CA TRP A 758 1.33 -0.51 -14.97
C TRP A 758 0.50 0.75 -14.73
N CYS A 759 1.18 1.85 -14.44
CA CYS A 759 0.57 3.14 -14.12
C CYS A 759 -0.02 3.75 -15.40
N THR A 760 -1.31 4.08 -15.36
CA THR A 760 -2.04 4.72 -16.48
C THR A 760 -2.43 6.17 -16.15
N ARG A 761 -2.38 6.55 -14.87
CA ARG A 761 -2.66 7.91 -14.41
C ARG A 761 -1.96 8.19 -13.09
N SER A 762 -1.51 9.42 -12.92
CA SER A 762 -0.77 9.88 -11.75
C SER A 762 -1.29 11.23 -11.23
N PRO A 763 -1.14 11.54 -9.93
CA PRO A 763 -1.42 12.86 -9.39
C PRO A 763 -0.35 13.87 -9.79
N GLY A 764 -0.77 15.12 -10.02
CA GLY A 764 0.13 16.27 -9.99
C GLY A 764 0.99 16.48 -11.25
N GLU A 765 0.58 15.99 -12.42
CA GLU A 765 1.31 16.14 -13.71
C GLU A 765 1.94 17.53 -13.93
N SER A 766 1.19 18.62 -13.68
CA SER A 766 1.71 19.99 -13.85
C SER A 766 2.34 20.62 -12.59
N LYS A 767 2.19 19.98 -11.42
CA LYS A 767 2.64 20.52 -10.12
C LYS A 767 3.86 19.80 -9.58
N PHE A 768 4.14 18.58 -10.04
CA PHE A 768 5.14 17.71 -9.43
C PHE A 768 6.55 18.32 -9.48
N GLY A 769 6.96 18.90 -10.62
CA GLY A 769 8.25 19.59 -10.73
C GLY A 769 8.44 20.68 -9.68
N ARG A 770 7.40 21.50 -9.43
CA ARG A 770 7.43 22.53 -8.37
C ARG A 770 7.57 21.89 -6.98
N ILE A 771 6.79 20.85 -6.70
CA ILE A 771 6.84 20.17 -5.39
C ILE A 771 8.22 19.56 -5.15
N LEU A 772 8.83 18.98 -6.18
CA LEU A 772 10.18 18.44 -6.13
C LEU A 772 11.19 19.53 -5.74
N LEU A 773 11.19 20.67 -6.44
CA LEU A 773 12.09 21.79 -6.11
C LEU A 773 11.86 22.31 -4.69
N HIS A 774 10.60 22.44 -4.29
CA HIS A 774 10.26 22.88 -2.94
C HIS A 774 10.78 21.94 -1.86
N ARG A 775 10.63 20.62 -2.03
CA ARG A 775 11.15 19.66 -1.04
C ARG A 775 12.67 19.64 -0.99
N VAL A 776 13.32 19.69 -2.16
CA VAL A 776 14.79 19.57 -2.26
C VAL A 776 15.52 20.84 -1.81
N LEU A 777 15.06 22.03 -2.25
CA LEU A 777 15.72 23.32 -2.00
C LEU A 777 15.04 24.16 -0.88
N GLY A 778 13.81 23.81 -0.50
CA GLY A 778 13.02 24.46 0.55
C GLY A 778 12.20 25.68 0.08
N ASP A 779 11.56 26.34 1.05
CA ASP A 779 10.37 27.18 0.89
C ASP A 779 10.63 28.54 0.18
N GLY A 780 10.68 28.51 -1.14
CA GLY A 780 10.54 29.70 -1.97
C GLY A 780 9.10 30.22 -1.95
N GLU A 781 8.63 30.72 -0.79
CA GLU A 781 7.23 31.11 -0.44
C GLU A 781 6.49 32.10 -1.37
N GLN A 782 6.88 32.29 -2.64
CA GLN A 782 6.28 33.27 -3.55
C GLN A 782 5.64 32.71 -4.83
N TRP A 783 5.25 31.43 -4.91
CA TRP A 783 4.67 30.88 -6.17
C TRP A 783 3.54 29.87 -6.03
#